data_AF-A0A850G3K3-F1
#
_entry.id   AF-A0A850G3K3-F1
#
_cell.length_a   1.000
_cell.length_b   1.000
_cell.length_c   1.000
_cell.angle_alpha   90.00
_cell.angle_beta   90.00
_cell.angle_gamma   90.00
#
_symmetry.space_group_name_H-M   'P 1'
#
loop_
_entity.id
_entity.type
_entity.pdbx_description
1 polymer ?
#
loop_
_entity_poly.entity_id
_entity_poly.type
_entity_poly.pdbx_seq_one_letter_code
_entity_poly.pdbx_strand_id
1 'polypeptide(L)'
;MPVPAGSPPDARPKLWPILCAGLLACAGDPAADGQGETEDDLSDIGGSSEESEGGPEPDPDPEPITLAWDEAGPELALLRGETVLLRFPADAFLLGEVAAIVESSSYDPAFVEPAAWRAVESAETIEAGPTRVEATLIFEGGARTQLVVEEQAAGRFAATWIPADEGEGEGEGSSVAMLRLAPVVDSEEGFYGLGEVFDSPEHRGRTRALQLEYDAALESANNEAHVPVPFITGTNGWGLYLADDHAMVFDVAQSDADRLRATVGTGPDSGAGLQFHLFAADHPLDIAAHYYALTGTPHRPAPWALGPWIWRDENEDQAEVLADMQTLRALDLATSGIWVDRPYASGVNSFDFDAAPFPAPQAMIDEAHALGLRFALWHTPYLDPNNPAVASLREQAELMGLFPPESALLTSSWGEPIDFSNADAFDWWQAQIQLYTDMGVEGFKLDYGEDVTVGLNGLRTTWAFADGSSERTMHKGYPRLYHRAYQELLPAEGGFLLARAGSAGDQVNVDVIWPGDLDATMTTHGESFEIDGQVYAGVGGLPAAVVAGSSLGPSGFPLFASDTGGYRHAPPSPETFARWFEHTALTPVMQIGTNSNDVAWDFDDEILASYRALTRLHMRLFPYLWTEIEDLATDGRAIVRPLGLAYPELGVHPRYDYMLGDALLCAPVVEAGASERALYLPPGRWVHWFTGEVFENPGPGALLASVDAPLGRPPLLLRAGDIVAMLRPTIDSLAPTTAPGTAAGEVDSYATDPGPLTIRTTPGASREAALFDGTTVHTSDAGASFEVALSPGAVFVQGVEIEVIAMDQAPTGVHDQDGAIAQVADASALAAAERGWLFVADELGGQLRIKLEAGERSLVIER
;
A
#
# COMPACT_ATOMS: atom_id res chain seq x y z
N MET A 1 -70.63 7.76 20.05
CA MET A 1 -70.68 6.77 18.95
C MET A 1 -69.53 7.06 17.99
N PRO A 2 -68.74 6.04 17.59
CA PRO A 2 -67.42 6.18 16.98
C PRO A 2 -67.24 5.39 15.65
N VAL A 3 -65.99 5.40 15.18
CA VAL A 3 -65.23 4.41 14.34
C VAL A 3 -65.28 4.46 12.80
N PRO A 4 -64.09 4.49 12.15
CA PRO A 4 -63.79 4.08 10.77
C PRO A 4 -62.93 2.78 10.64
N ALA A 5 -62.91 2.17 9.44
CA ALA A 5 -61.92 1.23 8.85
C ALA A 5 -62.35 0.97 7.38
N GLY A 6 -61.58 0.69 6.33
CA GLY A 6 -60.20 0.20 6.12
C GLY A 6 -60.25 -0.81 4.94
N SER A 7 -59.37 -0.75 3.93
CA SER A 7 -59.19 -1.80 2.89
C SER A 7 -57.90 -1.58 2.05
N PRO A 8 -57.05 -2.62 1.83
CA PRO A 8 -55.96 -2.63 0.84
C PRO A 8 -56.08 -3.78 -0.21
N PRO A 9 -55.25 -3.81 -1.28
CA PRO A 9 -54.88 -5.02 -2.05
C PRO A 9 -53.34 -5.29 -2.05
N ASP A 10 -52.82 -6.51 -1.81
CA ASP A 10 -52.42 -7.60 -2.76
C ASP A 10 -51.47 -7.18 -3.91
N ALA A 11 -50.36 -7.84 -4.32
CA ALA A 11 -49.78 -9.17 -4.07
C ALA A 11 -48.30 -9.24 -4.57
N ARG A 12 -47.53 -10.25 -4.12
CA ARG A 12 -46.12 -10.58 -4.51
C ARG A 12 -45.99 -11.33 -5.86
N PRO A 13 -44.78 -11.36 -6.46
CA PRO A 13 -44.16 -12.62 -6.92
C PRO A 13 -42.63 -12.68 -6.59
N LYS A 14 -42.10 -13.75 -5.98
CA LYS A 14 -41.51 -14.99 -6.56
C LYS A 14 -40.35 -14.77 -7.56
N LEU A 15 -39.11 -14.94 -7.07
CA LEU A 15 -37.88 -15.15 -7.84
C LEU A 15 -37.66 -16.66 -8.10
N TRP A 16 -37.20 -17.00 -9.30
CA TRP A 16 -36.74 -18.32 -9.73
C TRP A 16 -35.37 -18.13 -10.42
N PRO A 17 -34.40 -19.07 -10.28
CA PRO A 17 -33.07 -18.96 -10.87
C PRO A 17 -33.07 -19.55 -12.30
N ILE A 18 -32.23 -19.01 -13.19
CA ILE A 18 -32.01 -19.55 -14.54
C ILE A 18 -30.54 -19.94 -14.67
N LEU A 19 -30.31 -21.26 -14.79
CA LEU A 19 -29.17 -21.86 -15.48
C LEU A 19 -29.29 -21.59 -16.99
N CYS A 20 -28.18 -21.29 -17.65
CA CYS A 20 -28.02 -21.52 -19.09
C CYS A 20 -26.63 -22.10 -19.39
N ALA A 21 -26.61 -23.40 -19.68
CA ALA A 21 -25.64 -24.07 -20.53
C ALA A 21 -26.25 -24.22 -21.94
N GLY A 22 -25.41 -24.16 -22.98
CA GLY A 22 -25.75 -24.52 -24.36
C GLY A 22 -24.75 -23.92 -25.36
N LEU A 23 -23.74 -24.67 -25.81
CA LEU A 23 -23.74 -25.60 -26.96
C LEU A 23 -23.27 -24.94 -28.27
N LEU A 24 -22.07 -25.32 -28.71
CA LEU A 24 -21.76 -25.52 -30.13
C LEU A 24 -20.94 -26.80 -30.27
N ALA A 25 -21.58 -27.83 -30.83
CA ALA A 25 -20.93 -28.99 -31.40
C ALA A 25 -21.24 -29.00 -32.89
N CYS A 26 -20.21 -29.12 -33.74
CA CYS A 26 -20.29 -29.70 -35.08
C CYS A 26 -18.93 -30.32 -35.45
N ALA A 27 -18.88 -31.64 -35.28
CA ALA A 27 -18.20 -32.69 -36.04
C ALA A 27 -17.09 -32.32 -37.06
N GLY A 28 -15.99 -33.08 -36.99
CA GLY A 28 -15.07 -33.27 -38.12
C GLY A 28 -13.78 -34.02 -37.76
N ASP A 29 -13.88 -35.29 -37.36
CA ASP A 29 -12.76 -36.24 -37.42
C ASP A 29 -12.59 -36.73 -38.87
N PRO A 30 -11.38 -37.09 -39.34
CA PRO A 30 -10.95 -38.47 -39.11
C PRO A 30 -9.44 -38.68 -38.86
N ALA A 31 -9.18 -39.68 -38.03
CA ALA A 31 -7.91 -40.40 -37.88
C ALA A 31 -7.45 -41.12 -39.17
N ALA A 32 -6.13 -41.35 -39.29
CA ALA A 32 -5.54 -42.66 -39.63
C ALA A 32 -4.00 -42.65 -39.57
N ASP A 33 -3.46 -43.46 -38.64
CA ASP A 33 -2.34 -44.41 -38.74
C ASP A 33 -1.12 -44.17 -39.64
N GLY A 34 0.06 -44.41 -39.07
CA GLY A 34 1.28 -44.70 -39.81
C GLY A 34 2.47 -45.10 -38.93
N GLN A 35 2.54 -46.39 -38.56
CA GLN A 35 3.73 -47.04 -38.01
C GLN A 35 4.95 -46.91 -38.94
N GLY A 36 6.16 -46.91 -38.37
CA GLY A 36 7.40 -47.03 -39.12
C GLY A 36 8.64 -47.09 -38.23
N GLU A 37 8.91 -48.27 -37.68
CA GLU A 37 10.25 -48.66 -37.21
C GLU A 37 11.22 -48.76 -38.39
N THR A 38 12.47 -48.31 -38.22
CA THR A 38 13.67 -48.98 -38.75
C THR A 38 14.90 -48.65 -37.90
N GLU A 39 15.52 -49.72 -37.40
CA GLU A 39 16.83 -49.83 -36.77
C GLU A 39 18.01 -49.63 -37.75
N ASP A 40 19.22 -49.60 -37.15
CA ASP A 40 20.59 -49.66 -37.68
C ASP A 40 21.20 -48.31 -38.13
N ASP A 41 22.40 -47.91 -37.72
CA ASP A 41 23.58 -48.73 -37.43
C ASP A 41 24.57 -48.04 -36.45
N LEU A 42 25.26 -48.84 -35.62
CA LEU A 42 26.31 -48.46 -34.68
C LEU A 42 27.69 -48.46 -35.36
N SER A 43 28.53 -47.44 -35.13
CA SER A 43 29.98 -47.66 -34.91
C SER A 43 30.73 -46.44 -34.36
N ASP A 44 31.33 -46.67 -33.19
CA ASP A 44 32.69 -46.31 -32.72
C ASP A 44 33.17 -44.86 -32.48
N ILE A 45 33.26 -44.55 -31.17
CA ILE A 45 34.45 -44.15 -30.39
C ILE A 45 35.32 -42.97 -30.89
N GLY A 46 35.37 -41.89 -30.09
CA GLY A 46 36.56 -41.04 -29.99
C GLY A 46 36.42 -39.69 -29.28
N GLY A 47 36.65 -39.66 -27.97
CA GLY A 47 37.49 -38.64 -27.29
C GLY A 47 37.03 -37.18 -27.16
N SER A 48 36.60 -36.83 -25.94
CA SER A 48 36.88 -35.59 -25.16
C SER A 48 36.75 -34.19 -25.81
N SER A 49 35.74 -33.45 -25.36
CA SER A 49 35.91 -32.11 -24.80
C SER A 49 34.69 -31.77 -23.94
N GLU A 50 34.94 -31.35 -22.70
CA GLU A 50 33.94 -30.80 -21.79
C GLU A 50 33.36 -29.52 -22.42
N GLU A 51 32.06 -29.54 -22.72
CA GLU A 51 31.25 -28.34 -22.91
C GLU A 51 30.30 -28.27 -21.72
N SER A 52 30.53 -27.26 -20.87
CA SER A 52 29.60 -26.91 -19.79
C SER A 52 28.40 -26.20 -20.38
N GLU A 53 27.34 -26.95 -20.68
CA GLU A 53 26.00 -26.41 -20.88
C GLU A 53 25.44 -25.95 -19.52
N GLY A 54 25.83 -24.75 -19.09
CA GLY A 54 25.20 -24.05 -17.98
C GLY A 54 23.99 -23.27 -18.49
N GLY A 55 22.92 -23.98 -18.87
CA GLY A 55 21.58 -23.38 -18.84
C GLY A 55 21.14 -23.23 -17.37
N PRO A 56 20.27 -22.27 -17.03
CA PRO A 56 19.65 -22.27 -15.71
C PRO A 56 18.96 -23.62 -15.53
N GLU A 57 19.30 -24.33 -14.46
CA GLU A 57 18.48 -25.46 -14.02
C GLU A 57 17.05 -24.93 -13.85
N PRO A 58 16.02 -25.68 -14.29
CA PRO A 58 14.64 -25.30 -13.95
C PRO A 58 14.59 -25.13 -12.44
N ASP A 59 13.95 -24.05 -11.98
CA ASP A 59 13.75 -23.84 -10.54
C ASP A 59 13.19 -25.14 -9.95
N PRO A 60 13.78 -25.63 -8.84
CA PRO A 60 13.26 -26.82 -8.19
C PRO A 60 11.77 -26.61 -7.92
N ASP A 61 10.96 -27.66 -8.12
CA ASP A 61 9.53 -27.61 -7.76
C ASP A 61 9.40 -27.03 -6.34
N PRO A 62 8.50 -26.05 -6.11
CA PRO A 62 8.37 -25.41 -4.82
C PRO A 62 8.13 -26.45 -3.73
N GLU A 63 8.87 -26.34 -2.63
CA GLU A 63 8.77 -27.30 -1.53
C GLU A 63 7.34 -27.28 -0.95
N PRO A 64 6.76 -28.45 -0.64
CA PRO A 64 5.38 -28.52 -0.19
C PRO A 64 5.22 -27.80 1.16
N ILE A 65 4.20 -26.95 1.26
CA ILE A 65 3.79 -26.37 2.55
C ILE A 65 2.85 -27.33 3.25
N THR A 66 3.16 -27.71 4.48
CA THR A 66 2.37 -28.70 5.23
C THR A 66 2.27 -28.37 6.72
N LEU A 67 1.32 -29.02 7.39
CA LEU A 67 1.18 -29.04 8.84
C LEU A 67 1.85 -30.30 9.44
N ALA A 68 2.39 -30.15 10.64
CA ALA A 68 2.76 -31.27 11.51
C ALA A 68 2.10 -31.12 12.88
N TRP A 69 1.75 -32.25 13.50
CA TRP A 69 1.11 -32.31 14.81
C TRP A 69 1.73 -33.40 15.68
N ASP A 70 2.15 -33.03 16.90
CA ASP A 70 2.58 -33.96 17.95
C ASP A 70 1.62 -33.87 19.14
N GLU A 71 0.92 -34.96 19.45
CA GLU A 71 0.00 -35.04 20.60
C GLU A 71 0.73 -35.23 21.94
N ALA A 72 1.91 -35.86 21.93
CA ALA A 72 2.61 -36.26 23.15
C ALA A 72 3.21 -35.05 23.88
N GLY A 73 3.68 -34.07 23.12
CA GLY A 73 3.86 -32.69 23.56
C GLY A 73 3.04 -31.83 22.62
N PRO A 74 1.78 -31.48 22.95
CA PRO A 74 0.85 -30.79 22.05
C PRO A 74 1.53 -29.66 21.30
N GLU A 75 1.81 -29.89 20.02
CA GLU A 75 2.55 -28.95 19.18
C GLU A 75 2.04 -29.03 17.74
N LEU A 76 1.64 -27.88 17.21
CA LEU A 76 1.38 -27.67 15.79
C LEU A 76 2.59 -26.99 15.16
N ALA A 77 2.98 -27.39 13.95
CA ALA A 77 4.02 -26.70 13.18
C ALA A 77 3.59 -26.47 11.73
N LEU A 78 3.99 -25.33 11.17
CA LEU A 78 3.91 -25.01 9.75
C LEU A 78 5.29 -25.26 9.12
N LEU A 79 5.33 -26.04 8.04
CA LEU A 79 6.55 -26.51 7.41
C LEU A 79 6.61 -26.10 5.93
N ARG A 80 7.81 -25.82 5.44
CA ARG A 80 8.18 -25.86 4.01
C ARG A 80 9.16 -26.99 3.82
N GLY A 81 8.73 -28.07 3.15
CA GLY A 81 9.51 -29.30 3.09
C GLY A 81 9.79 -29.85 4.50
N GLU A 82 11.06 -29.91 4.90
CA GLU A 82 11.48 -30.28 6.26
C GLU A 82 11.80 -29.05 7.15
N THR A 83 11.79 -27.85 6.57
CA THR A 83 12.08 -26.59 7.25
C THR A 83 10.87 -26.14 8.05
N VAL A 84 11.07 -25.89 9.34
CA VAL A 84 10.03 -25.36 10.22
C VAL A 84 9.95 -23.85 10.08
N LEU A 85 8.79 -23.33 9.69
CA LEU A 85 8.54 -21.89 9.57
C LEU A 85 7.98 -21.30 10.86
N LEU A 86 7.01 -21.98 11.47
CA LEU A 86 6.38 -21.59 12.74
C LEU A 86 6.09 -22.82 13.60
N ARG A 87 6.25 -22.68 14.92
CA ARG A 87 5.83 -23.70 15.89
C ARG A 87 4.88 -23.13 16.92
N PHE A 88 3.88 -23.90 17.25
CA PHE A 88 2.88 -23.61 18.26
C PHE A 88 2.92 -24.72 19.32
N PRO A 89 3.91 -24.71 20.23
CA PRO A 89 3.95 -25.61 21.38
C PRO A 89 2.75 -25.41 22.31
N ALA A 90 2.65 -26.24 23.35
CA ALA A 90 1.54 -26.19 24.31
C ALA A 90 1.36 -24.82 25.01
N ASP A 91 2.44 -24.07 25.21
CA ASP A 91 2.44 -22.71 25.75
C ASP A 91 2.22 -21.62 24.69
N ALA A 92 1.98 -21.99 23.43
CA ALA A 92 1.61 -21.06 22.36
C ALA A 92 0.10 -20.75 22.33
N PHE A 93 -0.74 -21.53 23.00
CA PHE A 93 -2.17 -21.26 23.15
C PHE A 93 -2.43 -20.95 24.62
N LEU A 94 -2.88 -19.74 24.92
CA LEU A 94 -3.00 -19.26 26.30
C LEU A 94 -4.36 -18.60 26.57
N LEU A 95 -5.03 -19.05 27.63
CA LEU A 95 -6.27 -18.45 28.13
C LEU A 95 -5.96 -17.47 29.26
N GLY A 96 -6.30 -16.20 29.06
CA GLY A 96 -6.12 -15.15 30.05
C GLY A 96 -7.36 -15.04 30.95
N GLU A 97 -7.19 -15.36 32.24
CA GLU A 97 -8.29 -15.39 33.19
C GLU A 97 -8.35 -14.17 34.10
N VAL A 98 -9.58 -13.71 34.34
CA VAL A 98 -9.91 -12.69 35.33
C VAL A 98 -10.84 -13.29 36.38
N ALA A 99 -10.82 -12.73 37.60
CA ALA A 99 -11.68 -13.18 38.69
C ALA A 99 -13.18 -13.01 38.36
N ALA A 100 -13.52 -11.95 37.61
CA ALA A 100 -14.81 -11.72 37.00
C ALA A 100 -14.65 -10.76 35.81
N ILE A 101 -15.45 -10.96 34.78
CA ILE A 101 -15.64 -10.00 33.68
C ILE A 101 -16.28 -8.73 34.28
N VAL A 102 -15.52 -7.64 34.31
CA VAL A 102 -16.00 -6.32 34.75
C VAL A 102 -16.23 -5.47 33.50
N GLU A 103 -17.48 -5.21 33.14
CA GLU A 103 -17.81 -4.48 31.91
C GLU A 103 -17.22 -3.06 31.83
N SER A 104 -16.93 -2.43 32.97
CA SER A 104 -16.35 -1.08 33.03
C SER A 104 -14.82 -1.05 32.91
N SER A 105 -14.14 -2.19 33.09
CA SER A 105 -12.71 -2.29 32.77
C SER A 105 -12.59 -2.68 31.31
N SER A 106 -11.91 -1.85 30.52
CA SER A 106 -11.68 -2.16 29.12
C SER A 106 -10.90 -3.48 29.04
N TYR A 107 -11.26 -4.38 28.13
CA TYR A 107 -10.60 -5.70 27.98
C TYR A 107 -9.32 -5.57 27.17
N ASP A 108 -8.74 -4.39 27.25
CA ASP A 108 -7.68 -3.90 26.42
C ASP A 108 -6.36 -4.54 26.87
N PRO A 109 -5.75 -5.39 26.03
CA PRO A 109 -4.50 -6.06 26.37
C PRO A 109 -3.31 -5.08 26.47
N ALA A 110 -3.46 -3.79 26.13
CA ALA A 110 -2.45 -2.77 26.36
C ALA A 110 -2.35 -2.33 27.83
N PHE A 111 -3.43 -2.44 28.62
CA PHE A 111 -3.47 -1.99 30.02
C PHE A 111 -3.86 -3.06 31.02
N VAL A 112 -4.56 -4.09 30.57
CA VAL A 112 -5.06 -5.15 31.45
C VAL A 112 -4.20 -6.40 31.28
N GLU A 113 -3.58 -6.83 32.37
CA GLU A 113 -2.98 -8.15 32.46
C GLU A 113 -3.93 -9.09 33.20
N PRO A 114 -4.19 -10.30 32.68
CA PRO A 114 -5.02 -11.27 33.39
C PRO A 114 -4.34 -11.72 34.68
N ALA A 115 -5.13 -12.19 35.64
CA ALA A 115 -4.63 -12.69 36.91
C ALA A 115 -3.78 -13.96 36.74
N ALA A 116 -4.05 -14.74 35.70
CA ALA A 116 -3.29 -15.91 35.30
C ALA A 116 -3.44 -16.18 33.81
N TRP A 117 -2.39 -16.74 33.21
CA TRP A 117 -2.42 -17.37 31.89
C TRP A 117 -2.42 -18.89 32.09
N ARG A 118 -3.39 -19.59 31.49
CA ARG A 118 -3.44 -21.05 31.47
C ARG A 118 -2.95 -21.56 30.13
N ALA A 119 -1.98 -22.48 30.15
CA ALA A 119 -1.46 -23.15 28.98
C ALA A 119 -2.17 -24.48 28.72
N VAL A 120 -1.93 -25.05 27.54
CA VAL A 120 -2.36 -26.42 27.21
C VAL A 120 -1.55 -27.40 28.06
N GLU A 121 -2.25 -28.29 28.78
CA GLU A 121 -1.65 -29.38 29.55
C GLU A 121 -1.57 -30.67 28.73
N SER A 122 -2.59 -30.93 27.91
CA SER A 122 -2.68 -32.11 27.03
C SER A 122 -3.63 -31.84 25.86
N ALA A 123 -3.64 -32.74 24.87
CA ALA A 123 -4.59 -32.67 23.76
C ALA A 123 -5.17 -34.06 23.45
N GLU A 124 -6.37 -34.08 22.88
CA GLU A 124 -7.00 -35.26 22.29
C GLU A 124 -7.08 -35.05 20.78
N THR A 125 -6.30 -35.81 20.02
CA THR A 125 -6.25 -35.69 18.56
C THR A 125 -7.48 -36.32 17.92
N ILE A 126 -8.15 -35.57 17.06
CA ILE A 126 -9.29 -36.03 16.26
C ILE A 126 -8.81 -36.37 14.85
N GLU A 127 -8.04 -35.47 14.24
CA GLU A 127 -7.40 -35.65 12.94
C GLU A 127 -6.01 -34.98 12.93
N ALA A 128 -5.03 -35.61 12.28
CA ALA A 128 -3.71 -35.04 12.09
C ALA A 128 -3.15 -35.48 10.74
N GLY A 129 -2.93 -34.54 9.85
CA GLY A 129 -2.38 -34.74 8.52
C GLY A 129 -1.72 -33.47 7.97
N PRO A 130 -1.08 -33.55 6.80
CA PRO A 130 -0.29 -32.45 6.24
C PRO A 130 -1.13 -31.23 5.83
N THR A 131 -2.43 -31.39 5.63
CA THR A 131 -3.33 -30.31 5.17
C THR A 131 -4.43 -30.00 6.18
N ARG A 132 -4.55 -30.78 7.26
CA ARG A 132 -5.59 -30.62 8.28
C ARG A 132 -5.14 -31.17 9.63
N VAL A 133 -5.35 -30.38 10.67
CA VAL A 133 -5.19 -30.78 12.08
C VAL A 133 -6.46 -30.42 12.82
N GLU A 134 -7.02 -31.36 13.56
CA GLU A 134 -8.17 -31.18 14.42
C GLU A 134 -7.89 -31.84 15.78
N ALA A 135 -7.93 -31.06 16.85
CA ALA A 135 -7.66 -31.56 18.20
C ALA A 135 -8.46 -30.79 19.26
N THR A 136 -8.87 -31.49 20.30
CA THR A 136 -9.36 -30.84 21.52
C THR A 136 -8.17 -30.56 22.43
N LEU A 137 -7.89 -29.29 22.68
CA LEU A 137 -6.86 -28.85 23.63
C LEU A 137 -7.46 -28.81 25.04
N ILE A 138 -6.72 -29.35 26.01
CA ILE A 138 -7.11 -29.40 27.43
C ILE A 138 -6.12 -28.54 28.20
N PHE A 139 -6.62 -27.45 28.77
CA PHE A 139 -5.84 -26.48 29.51
C PHE A 139 -5.66 -26.89 30.97
N GLU A 140 -4.64 -26.31 31.60
CA GLU A 140 -4.49 -26.38 33.06
C GLU A 140 -5.81 -26.01 33.76
N GLY A 141 -6.23 -26.83 34.73
CA GLY A 141 -7.52 -26.63 35.40
C GLY A 141 -8.74 -27.18 34.64
N GLY A 142 -8.53 -27.81 33.47
CA GLY A 142 -9.50 -28.68 32.81
C GLY A 142 -10.37 -28.05 31.74
N ALA A 143 -10.20 -26.76 31.43
CA ALA A 143 -10.95 -26.11 30.35
C ALA A 143 -10.60 -26.72 28.99
N ARG A 144 -11.59 -26.93 28.13
CA ARG A 144 -11.39 -27.55 26.80
C ARG A 144 -11.71 -26.59 25.68
N THR A 145 -10.89 -26.58 24.64
CA THR A 145 -11.12 -25.83 23.40
C THR A 145 -10.93 -26.73 22.19
N GLN A 146 -11.67 -26.50 21.13
CA GLN A 146 -11.46 -27.12 19.84
C GLN A 146 -10.49 -26.29 18.99
N LEU A 147 -9.42 -26.92 18.50
CA LEU A 147 -8.55 -26.38 17.46
C LEU A 147 -8.84 -27.12 16.14
N VAL A 148 -9.05 -26.36 15.08
CA VAL A 148 -9.10 -26.85 13.70
C VAL A 148 -8.17 -25.97 12.88
N VAL A 149 -7.27 -26.57 12.11
CA VAL A 149 -6.41 -25.89 11.13
C VAL A 149 -6.53 -26.65 9.82
N GLU A 150 -6.91 -25.97 8.74
CA GLU A 150 -7.22 -26.61 7.46
C GLU A 150 -6.72 -25.76 6.28
N GLU A 151 -6.03 -26.42 5.35
CA GLU A 151 -5.57 -25.83 4.10
C GLU A 151 -6.75 -25.38 3.24
N GLN A 152 -6.75 -24.10 2.86
CA GLN A 152 -7.75 -23.51 1.96
C GLN A 152 -7.22 -23.39 0.52
N ALA A 153 -5.91 -23.22 0.40
CA ALA A 153 -5.14 -23.24 -0.85
C ALA A 153 -3.68 -23.52 -0.51
N ALA A 154 -2.86 -23.85 -1.52
CA ALA A 154 -1.43 -24.02 -1.34
C ALA A 154 -0.83 -22.84 -0.55
N GLY A 155 -0.17 -23.14 0.57
CA GLY A 155 0.43 -22.12 1.43
C GLY A 155 -0.52 -21.33 2.33
N ARG A 156 -1.85 -21.54 2.24
CA ARG A 156 -2.86 -20.77 3.01
C ARG A 156 -3.75 -21.68 3.86
N PHE A 157 -3.64 -21.54 5.18
CA PHE A 157 -4.40 -22.32 6.16
C PHE A 157 -5.35 -21.42 6.95
N ALA A 158 -6.57 -21.87 7.16
CA ALA A 158 -7.51 -21.24 8.09
C ALA A 158 -7.51 -22.02 9.41
N ALA A 159 -7.53 -21.30 10.53
CA ALA A 159 -7.57 -21.88 11.85
C ALA A 159 -8.71 -21.29 12.69
N THR A 160 -9.41 -22.17 13.41
CA THR A 160 -10.40 -21.80 14.42
C THR A 160 -9.99 -22.41 15.75
N TRP A 161 -9.93 -21.57 16.77
CA TRP A 161 -9.66 -21.97 18.15
C TRP A 161 -10.81 -21.49 19.04
N ILE A 162 -11.75 -22.38 19.33
CA ILE A 162 -13.02 -22.05 19.99
C ILE A 162 -13.21 -22.88 21.26
N PRO A 163 -13.91 -22.39 22.29
CA PRO A 163 -14.30 -23.23 23.43
C PRO A 163 -15.03 -24.50 22.97
N ALA A 164 -14.73 -25.65 23.58
CA ALA A 164 -15.47 -26.87 23.28
C ALA A 164 -16.84 -26.81 23.98
N ASP A 165 -17.89 -27.34 23.34
CA ASP A 165 -19.21 -27.49 23.95
C ASP A 165 -19.12 -28.40 25.19
N GLU A 166 -18.89 -27.82 26.36
CA GLU A 166 -19.00 -28.51 27.64
C GLU A 166 -20.41 -28.31 28.19
N GLY A 167 -21.18 -29.40 28.26
CA GLY A 167 -22.46 -29.39 28.94
C GLY A 167 -22.32 -28.96 30.40
N GLU A 168 -23.11 -27.96 30.81
CA GLU A 168 -23.45 -27.57 32.19
C GLU A 168 -22.42 -27.97 33.26
N GLY A 169 -21.23 -27.37 33.19
CA GLY A 169 -20.14 -27.55 34.15
C GLY A 169 -19.58 -26.21 34.62
N GLU A 170 -20.37 -25.43 35.37
CA GLU A 170 -19.90 -24.21 36.02
C GLU A 170 -18.74 -24.53 36.98
N GLY A 171 -17.51 -24.23 36.55
CA GLY A 171 -16.39 -24.02 37.46
C GLY A 171 -16.55 -22.65 38.12
N GLU A 172 -16.98 -22.61 39.38
CA GLU A 172 -17.03 -21.37 40.18
C GLU A 172 -15.61 -20.74 40.29
N GLY A 173 -15.39 -19.57 39.68
CA GLY A 173 -14.39 -18.60 40.19
C GLY A 173 -13.51 -17.80 39.22
N SER A 174 -13.45 -18.11 37.93
CA SER A 174 -12.70 -17.30 36.94
C SER A 174 -13.35 -17.33 35.55
N SER A 175 -13.19 -16.24 34.80
CA SER A 175 -13.71 -16.08 33.44
C SER A 175 -12.56 -15.80 32.48
N VAL A 176 -12.55 -16.44 31.31
CA VAL A 176 -11.64 -16.10 30.22
C VAL A 176 -12.05 -14.75 29.67
N ALA A 177 -11.07 -13.87 29.51
CA ALA A 177 -11.26 -12.51 29.01
C ALA A 177 -10.27 -12.15 27.88
N MET A 178 -9.24 -12.96 27.68
CA MET A 178 -8.22 -12.76 26.65
C MET A 178 -7.78 -14.10 26.09
N LEU A 179 -7.47 -14.09 24.80
CA LEU A 179 -6.84 -15.20 24.09
C LEU A 179 -5.47 -14.75 23.61
N ARG A 180 -4.45 -15.59 23.75
CA ARG A 180 -3.11 -15.29 23.25
C ARG A 180 -2.57 -16.44 22.42
N LEU A 181 -2.09 -16.10 21.22
CA LEU A 181 -1.22 -16.94 20.41
C LEU A 181 0.23 -16.52 20.67
N ALA A 182 1.11 -17.49 20.94
CA ALA A 182 2.50 -17.25 21.24
C ALA A 182 3.45 -18.20 20.47
N PRO A 183 3.41 -18.24 19.12
CA PRO A 183 4.29 -19.12 18.36
C PRO A 183 5.78 -18.84 18.62
N VAL A 184 6.58 -19.90 18.46
CA VAL A 184 8.04 -19.83 18.39
C VAL A 184 8.43 -19.36 16.99
N VAL A 185 9.27 -18.34 16.96
CA VAL A 185 9.80 -17.70 15.74
C VAL A 185 11.32 -17.82 15.71
N ASP A 186 11.93 -17.68 14.53
CA ASP A 186 13.37 -17.73 14.41
C ASP A 186 14.03 -16.51 15.09
N SER A 187 15.18 -16.70 15.73
CA SER A 187 15.85 -15.65 16.51
C SER A 187 16.52 -14.57 15.66
N GLU A 188 16.74 -14.82 14.37
CA GLU A 188 17.50 -13.95 13.46
C GLU A 188 16.63 -13.34 12.34
N GLU A 189 15.36 -13.75 12.17
CA GLU A 189 14.48 -13.20 11.13
C GLU A 189 13.98 -11.77 11.43
N GLY A 190 13.51 -11.05 10.41
CA GLY A 190 12.83 -9.76 10.58
C GLY A 190 11.32 -9.92 10.54
N PHE A 191 10.59 -8.95 11.11
CA PHE A 191 9.12 -8.95 11.07
C PHE A 191 8.57 -7.64 10.51
N TYR A 192 7.60 -7.74 9.60
CA TYR A 192 6.96 -6.62 8.89
C TYR A 192 5.45 -6.78 8.90
N GLY A 193 4.72 -5.68 8.68
CA GLY A 193 3.26 -5.63 8.67
C GLY A 193 2.73 -4.73 9.78
N LEU A 194 1.73 -5.22 10.51
CA LEU A 194 1.12 -4.57 11.69
C LEU A 194 0.47 -3.20 11.48
N GLY A 195 0.47 -2.67 10.26
CA GLY A 195 -0.14 -1.39 9.92
C GLY A 195 0.87 -0.26 9.77
N GLU A 196 0.35 0.96 9.89
CA GLU A 196 1.17 2.17 9.86
C GLU A 196 1.93 2.36 11.17
N VAL A 197 3.24 2.61 11.06
CA VAL A 197 4.11 2.98 12.19
C VAL A 197 5.12 4.05 11.76
N PHE A 198 5.75 4.71 12.74
CA PHE A 198 6.61 5.89 12.49
C PHE A 198 8.06 5.70 12.97
N ASP A 199 8.32 4.71 13.82
CA ASP A 199 9.61 4.44 14.46
C ASP A 199 10.47 3.42 13.70
N SER A 200 9.89 2.40 13.07
CA SER A 200 10.58 1.41 12.24
C SER A 200 9.60 0.49 11.53
N PRO A 201 9.80 0.17 10.23
CA PRO A 201 8.96 -0.80 9.52
C PRO A 201 9.25 -2.24 9.96
N GLU A 202 10.41 -2.50 10.55
CA GLU A 202 10.78 -3.78 11.17
C GLU A 202 10.36 -3.77 12.65
N HIS A 203 9.70 -4.83 13.12
CA HIS A 203 9.03 -4.88 14.42
C HIS A 203 9.75 -5.63 15.54
N ARG A 204 10.82 -6.39 15.27
CA ARG A 204 11.51 -7.17 16.29
C ARG A 204 11.95 -6.31 17.47
N GLY A 205 11.76 -6.82 18.68
CA GLY A 205 12.06 -6.12 19.92
C GLY A 205 11.04 -5.06 20.32
N ARG A 206 9.85 -5.02 19.68
CA ARG A 206 8.82 -4.01 19.93
C ARG A 206 7.49 -4.64 20.33
N THR A 207 6.69 -3.84 21.03
CA THR A 207 5.29 -4.12 21.29
C THR A 207 4.43 -3.12 20.52
N ARG A 208 3.38 -3.60 19.85
CA ARG A 208 2.42 -2.82 19.07
C ARG A 208 1.01 -3.02 19.62
N ALA A 209 0.40 -1.93 20.10
CA ALA A 209 -1.04 -1.88 20.28
C ALA A 209 -1.69 -1.65 18.91
N LEU A 210 -2.67 -2.45 18.56
CA LEU A 210 -3.38 -2.37 17.27
C LEU A 210 -4.68 -1.59 17.41
N GLN A 211 -4.55 -0.43 18.06
CA GLN A 211 -5.59 0.56 18.28
C GLN A 211 -4.94 1.88 18.68
N LEU A 212 -5.68 2.98 18.51
CA LEU A 212 -5.27 4.29 18.99
C LEU A 212 -5.21 4.30 20.53
N GLU A 213 -4.07 4.72 21.08
CA GLU A 213 -3.83 4.80 22.51
C GLU A 213 -3.43 6.19 22.94
N TYR A 214 -3.83 6.58 24.16
CA TYR A 214 -3.37 7.83 24.74
C TYR A 214 -1.87 7.78 25.07
N ASP A 215 -1.10 8.73 24.53
CA ASP A 215 0.32 8.87 24.81
C ASP A 215 0.70 10.34 25.03
N ALA A 216 0.81 10.73 26.30
CA ALA A 216 1.21 12.09 26.68
C ALA A 216 2.69 12.40 26.39
N ALA A 217 3.49 11.41 25.97
CA ALA A 217 4.90 11.63 25.63
C ALA A 217 5.06 12.27 24.25
N LEU A 218 4.05 12.20 23.38
CA LEU A 218 4.03 12.82 22.06
C LEU A 218 3.14 14.08 22.07
N GLU A 219 3.45 15.05 21.22
CA GLU A 219 2.65 16.28 21.11
C GLU A 219 1.20 16.02 20.65
N SER A 220 0.99 15.00 19.82
CA SER A 220 -0.33 14.57 19.38
C SER A 220 -1.19 13.91 20.45
N ALA A 221 -0.60 13.64 21.62
CA ALA A 221 -1.25 13.00 22.77
C ALA A 221 -1.77 11.56 22.50
N ASN A 222 -1.31 10.91 21.43
CA ASN A 222 -1.65 9.53 21.10
C ASN A 222 -0.48 8.80 20.42
N ASN A 223 -0.57 7.48 20.27
CA ASN A 223 0.47 6.62 19.68
C ASN A 223 0.51 6.60 18.15
N GLU A 224 -0.30 7.42 17.46
CA GLU A 224 -0.43 7.52 16.00
C GLU A 224 -0.88 6.23 15.28
N ALA A 225 -1.43 5.25 15.98
CA ALA A 225 -1.87 3.99 15.37
C ALA A 225 -3.21 4.15 14.60
N HIS A 226 -3.22 4.93 13.51
CA HIS A 226 -4.40 5.22 12.69
C HIS A 226 -4.81 4.08 11.76
N VAL A 227 -3.83 3.26 11.33
CA VAL A 227 -4.07 2.11 10.43
C VAL A 227 -3.60 0.79 11.06
N PRO A 228 -4.18 0.33 12.19
CA PRO A 228 -3.77 -0.92 12.81
C PRO A 228 -4.25 -2.14 12.02
N VAL A 229 -3.33 -3.03 11.65
CA VAL A 229 -3.65 -4.26 10.89
C VAL A 229 -3.10 -5.50 11.62
N PRO A 230 -3.92 -6.47 12.05
CA PRO A 230 -3.44 -7.66 12.77
C PRO A 230 -2.84 -8.73 11.84
N PHE A 231 -1.97 -8.32 10.92
CA PHE A 231 -1.26 -9.16 9.95
C PHE A 231 0.25 -8.91 10.05
N ILE A 232 1.03 -9.98 10.24
CA ILE A 232 2.49 -9.92 10.35
C ILE A 232 3.13 -10.98 9.44
N THR A 233 4.27 -10.60 8.84
CA THR A 233 5.08 -11.45 7.95
C THR A 233 6.48 -11.59 8.50
N GLY A 234 6.98 -12.81 8.59
CA GLY A 234 8.38 -13.13 8.90
C GLY A 234 9.22 -13.25 7.62
N THR A 235 10.47 -12.81 7.65
CA THR A 235 11.36 -12.84 6.47
C THR A 235 11.71 -14.24 5.97
N ASN A 236 11.40 -15.28 6.75
CA ASN A 236 11.53 -16.68 6.32
C ASN A 236 10.37 -17.15 5.42
N GLY A 237 9.41 -16.28 5.09
CA GLY A 237 8.32 -16.57 4.17
C GLY A 237 7.13 -17.25 4.85
N TRP A 238 6.73 -16.73 6.01
CA TRP A 238 5.48 -17.09 6.68
C TRP A 238 4.68 -15.84 7.06
N GLY A 239 3.37 -15.98 7.22
CA GLY A 239 2.48 -14.92 7.71
C GLY A 239 1.48 -15.42 8.75
N LEU A 240 1.09 -14.52 9.68
CA LEU A 240 0.02 -14.73 10.66
C LEU A 240 -0.96 -13.57 10.57
N TYR A 241 -2.24 -13.86 10.32
CA TYR A 241 -3.32 -12.88 10.34
C TYR A 241 -4.39 -13.29 11.37
N LEU A 242 -4.71 -12.40 12.31
CA LEU A 242 -5.83 -12.58 13.24
C LEU A 242 -7.08 -11.91 12.66
N ALA A 243 -8.09 -12.70 12.30
CA ALA A 243 -9.32 -12.22 11.69
C ALA A 243 -10.32 -11.78 12.78
N ASP A 244 -9.98 -10.74 13.52
CA ASP A 244 -10.76 -10.25 14.64
C ASP A 244 -10.57 -8.73 14.83
N ASP A 245 -11.64 -8.03 15.21
CA ASP A 245 -11.66 -6.57 15.35
C ASP A 245 -11.48 -6.09 16.80
N HIS A 246 -11.34 -6.98 17.79
CA HIS A 246 -11.09 -6.58 19.16
C HIS A 246 -9.74 -5.86 19.31
N ALA A 247 -9.57 -5.18 20.46
CA ALA A 247 -8.29 -4.59 20.84
C ALA A 247 -7.20 -5.67 20.91
N MET A 248 -6.02 -5.38 20.39
CA MET A 248 -4.93 -6.36 20.31
C MET A 248 -3.58 -5.76 20.63
N VAL A 249 -2.71 -6.59 21.20
CA VAL A 249 -1.29 -6.25 21.39
C VAL A 249 -0.42 -7.35 20.82
N PHE A 250 0.54 -6.95 20.00
CA PHE A 250 1.59 -7.80 19.45
C PHE A 250 2.92 -7.47 20.13
N ASP A 251 3.41 -8.36 20.99
CA ASP A 251 4.80 -8.35 21.47
C ASP A 251 5.63 -9.19 20.51
N VAL A 252 6.47 -8.52 19.74
CA VAL A 252 7.23 -9.10 18.63
C VAL A 252 8.66 -9.34 19.09
N ALA A 253 8.88 -10.51 19.70
CA ALA A 253 10.17 -10.92 20.25
C ALA A 253 10.82 -9.88 21.20
N GLN A 254 9.99 -9.09 21.89
CA GLN A 254 10.47 -8.09 22.85
C GLN A 254 10.67 -8.73 24.23
N SER A 255 9.67 -9.41 24.74
CA SER A 255 9.78 -10.07 26.05
C SER A 255 10.66 -11.31 26.00
N ASP A 256 10.52 -12.11 24.95
CA ASP A 256 11.30 -13.33 24.72
C ASP A 256 11.75 -13.37 23.25
N ALA A 257 13.06 -13.49 23.02
CA ALA A 257 13.66 -13.28 21.70
C ALA A 257 13.23 -14.30 20.63
N ASP A 258 12.60 -15.41 21.03
CA ASP A 258 12.10 -16.50 20.19
C ASP A 258 10.57 -16.64 20.25
N ARG A 259 9.84 -15.58 20.65
CA ARG A 259 8.37 -15.59 20.71
C ARG A 259 7.76 -14.38 20.03
N LEU A 260 6.75 -14.63 19.21
CA LEU A 260 5.76 -13.62 18.83
C LEU A 260 4.54 -13.85 19.71
N ARG A 261 4.06 -12.84 20.45
CA ARG A 261 2.84 -12.94 21.25
C ARG A 261 1.78 -12.00 20.72
N ALA A 262 0.71 -12.55 20.17
CA ALA A 262 -0.47 -11.82 19.77
C ALA A 262 -1.58 -12.04 20.80
N THR A 263 -1.95 -10.99 21.54
CA THR A 263 -2.97 -11.04 22.60
C THR A 263 -4.22 -10.29 22.14
N VAL A 264 -5.39 -10.93 22.26
CA VAL A 264 -6.69 -10.37 21.86
C VAL A 264 -7.59 -10.17 23.08
N GLY A 265 -8.12 -8.96 23.21
CA GLY A 265 -8.99 -8.51 24.29
C GLY A 265 -10.47 -8.80 24.09
N THR A 266 -10.86 -10.08 24.03
CA THR A 266 -12.24 -10.50 23.70
C THR A 266 -13.26 -10.25 24.81
N GLY A 267 -12.84 -10.27 26.08
CA GLY A 267 -13.72 -10.05 27.22
C GLY A 267 -14.93 -10.99 27.26
N PRO A 268 -16.18 -10.48 27.34
CA PRO A 268 -17.38 -11.33 27.34
C PRO A 268 -17.54 -12.15 26.06
N ASP A 269 -16.87 -11.75 24.97
CA ASP A 269 -16.95 -12.41 23.67
C ASP A 269 -15.96 -13.58 23.53
N SER A 270 -15.21 -13.92 24.59
CA SER A 270 -14.28 -15.07 24.63
C SER A 270 -14.94 -16.40 24.24
N GLY A 271 -16.27 -16.51 24.39
CA GLY A 271 -17.06 -17.67 23.96
C GLY A 271 -17.01 -17.93 22.45
N ALA A 272 -16.75 -16.89 21.64
CA ALA A 272 -16.63 -17.00 20.19
C ALA A 272 -15.29 -17.61 19.74
N GLY A 273 -14.28 -17.62 20.62
CA GLY A 273 -12.93 -18.07 20.32
C GLY A 273 -12.15 -17.10 19.44
N LEU A 274 -11.18 -17.63 18.69
CA LEU A 274 -10.31 -16.88 17.79
C LEU A 274 -10.29 -17.53 16.41
N GLN A 275 -10.42 -16.72 15.37
CA GLN A 275 -10.11 -17.10 13.99
C GLN A 275 -8.76 -16.49 13.58
N PHE A 276 -7.87 -17.31 13.04
CA PHE A 276 -6.59 -16.86 12.52
C PHE A 276 -6.19 -17.63 11.28
N HIS A 277 -5.25 -17.07 10.52
CA HIS A 277 -4.76 -17.65 9.29
C HIS A 277 -3.25 -17.74 9.32
N LEU A 278 -2.74 -18.85 8.78
CA LEU A 278 -1.31 -19.09 8.59
C LEU A 278 -1.01 -19.10 7.11
N PHE A 279 0.02 -18.38 6.72
CA PHE A 279 0.49 -18.27 5.34
C PHE A 279 1.93 -18.76 5.23
N ALA A 280 2.29 -19.31 4.07
CA ALA A 280 3.66 -19.55 3.68
C ALA A 280 3.82 -19.50 2.17
N ALA A 281 4.90 -18.86 1.72
CA ALA A 281 5.28 -18.71 0.32
C ALA A 281 6.80 -18.73 0.24
N ASP A 282 7.37 -19.03 -0.94
CA ASP A 282 8.82 -19.17 -1.09
C ASP A 282 9.56 -17.88 -0.76
N HIS A 283 9.03 -16.75 -1.23
CA HIS A 283 9.54 -15.41 -0.91
C HIS A 283 8.58 -14.67 0.04
N PRO A 284 9.08 -13.95 1.06
CA PRO A 284 8.21 -13.28 2.04
C PRO A 284 7.33 -12.16 1.44
N LEU A 285 7.72 -11.57 0.30
CA LEU A 285 6.87 -10.60 -0.41
C LEU A 285 5.57 -11.20 -0.95
N ASP A 286 5.54 -12.51 -1.19
CA ASP A 286 4.37 -13.19 -1.79
C ASP A 286 3.30 -13.53 -0.74
N ILE A 287 3.58 -13.31 0.55
CA ILE A 287 2.66 -13.61 1.65
C ILE A 287 1.40 -12.73 1.59
N ALA A 288 1.53 -11.49 1.12
CA ALA A 288 0.41 -10.55 1.02
C ALA A 288 -0.70 -11.01 0.06
N ALA A 289 -0.37 -11.79 -0.99
CA ALA A 289 -1.38 -12.39 -1.86
C ALA A 289 -2.34 -13.32 -1.11
N HIS A 290 -1.83 -14.08 -0.14
CA HIS A 290 -2.67 -14.94 0.70
C HIS A 290 -3.59 -14.12 1.60
N TYR A 291 -3.12 -12.98 2.11
CA TYR A 291 -3.92 -12.04 2.89
C TYR A 291 -5.03 -11.42 2.04
N TYR A 292 -4.72 -10.86 0.86
CA TYR A 292 -5.71 -10.26 -0.04
C TYR A 292 -6.77 -11.26 -0.53
N ALA A 293 -6.42 -12.53 -0.70
CA ALA A 293 -7.40 -13.55 -1.04
C ALA A 293 -8.49 -13.75 0.04
N LEU A 294 -8.26 -13.28 1.28
CA LEU A 294 -9.22 -13.34 2.38
C LEU A 294 -9.89 -12.00 2.64
N THR A 295 -9.13 -10.91 2.59
CA THR A 295 -9.58 -9.57 2.99
C THR A 295 -10.00 -8.69 1.81
N GLY A 296 -9.76 -9.15 0.58
CA GLY A 296 -10.00 -8.43 -0.66
C GLY A 296 -8.74 -7.74 -1.20
N THR A 297 -8.62 -7.70 -2.52
CA THR A 297 -7.55 -6.97 -3.21
C THR A 297 -7.69 -5.46 -2.97
N PRO A 298 -6.58 -4.73 -2.77
CA PRO A 298 -6.60 -3.27 -2.69
C PRO A 298 -7.38 -2.65 -3.84
N HIS A 299 -8.14 -1.60 -3.54
CA HIS A 299 -8.92 -0.88 -4.53
C HIS A 299 -7.97 -0.25 -5.56
N ARG A 300 -8.36 -0.33 -6.83
CA ARG A 300 -7.61 0.26 -7.93
C ARG A 300 -7.95 1.74 -8.01
N PRO A 301 -7.02 2.67 -7.74
CA PRO A 301 -7.33 4.10 -7.77
C PRO A 301 -7.59 4.57 -9.20
N ALA A 302 -8.16 5.75 -9.39
CA ALA A 302 -8.17 6.35 -10.72
C ALA A 302 -6.73 6.65 -11.22
N PRO A 303 -6.39 6.44 -12.51
CA PRO A 303 -5.02 6.65 -13.00
C PRO A 303 -4.44 8.05 -12.72
N TRP A 304 -5.29 9.08 -12.71
CA TRP A 304 -4.86 10.45 -12.42
C TRP A 304 -4.26 10.62 -11.02
N ALA A 305 -4.63 9.72 -10.10
CA ALA A 305 -4.18 9.71 -8.72
C ALA A 305 -2.67 9.46 -8.59
N LEU A 306 -2.03 8.84 -9.57
CA LEU A 306 -0.58 8.63 -9.56
C LEU A 306 0.21 9.83 -10.12
N GLY A 307 -0.46 10.92 -10.48
CA GLY A 307 0.22 12.18 -10.79
C GLY A 307 0.40 13.02 -9.53
N PRO A 308 1.26 14.05 -9.54
CA PRO A 308 1.36 14.98 -8.44
C PRO A 308 0.06 15.76 -8.24
N TRP A 309 -0.25 16.10 -7.00
CA TRP A 309 -1.38 16.96 -6.64
C TRP A 309 -0.98 18.10 -5.71
N ILE A 310 -1.81 19.12 -5.64
CA ILE A 310 -1.62 20.29 -4.76
C ILE A 310 -2.85 20.58 -3.92
N TRP A 311 -2.64 21.03 -2.69
CA TRP A 311 -3.69 21.53 -1.82
C TRP A 311 -3.13 22.64 -0.91
N ARG A 312 -4.03 23.39 -0.28
CA ARG A 312 -3.75 24.34 0.80
C ARG A 312 -4.67 24.01 1.97
N ASP A 313 -4.19 24.17 3.20
CA ASP A 313 -4.99 23.96 4.41
C ASP A 313 -6.17 24.93 4.46
N GLU A 314 -5.94 26.21 4.16
CA GLU A 314 -7.01 27.20 4.02
C GLU A 314 -6.80 28.04 2.76
N ASN A 315 -7.68 27.86 1.78
CA ASN A 315 -7.74 28.75 0.62
C ASN A 315 -8.45 30.07 0.96
N GLU A 316 -7.96 31.20 0.43
CA GLU A 316 -8.59 32.51 0.64
C GLU A 316 -9.97 32.60 -0.03
N ASP A 317 -10.05 32.22 -1.30
CA ASP A 317 -11.27 32.25 -2.12
C ASP A 317 -11.10 31.48 -3.44
N GLN A 318 -12.14 31.47 -4.27
CA GLN A 318 -12.13 30.87 -5.61
C GLN A 318 -11.03 31.44 -6.53
N ALA A 319 -10.63 32.71 -6.37
CA ALA A 319 -9.63 33.32 -7.24
C ALA A 319 -8.23 32.78 -6.93
N GLU A 320 -7.93 32.45 -5.67
CA GLU A 320 -6.67 31.79 -5.29
C GLU A 320 -6.56 30.39 -5.90
N VAL A 321 -7.61 29.58 -5.78
CA VAL A 321 -7.65 28.23 -6.38
C VAL A 321 -7.41 28.29 -7.89
N LEU A 322 -8.04 29.24 -8.59
CA LEU A 322 -7.80 29.47 -10.02
C LEU A 322 -6.36 29.95 -10.31
N ALA A 323 -5.78 30.79 -9.45
CA ALA A 323 -4.42 31.29 -9.61
C ALA A 323 -3.39 30.17 -9.43
N ASP A 324 -3.59 29.25 -8.49
CA ASP A 324 -2.73 28.08 -8.30
C ASP A 324 -2.75 27.19 -9.55
N MET A 325 -3.94 26.88 -10.10
CA MET A 325 -4.07 26.09 -11.35
C MET A 325 -3.30 26.73 -12.53
N GLN A 326 -3.42 28.04 -12.70
CA GLN A 326 -2.73 28.77 -13.77
C GLN A 326 -1.21 28.83 -13.52
N THR A 327 -0.80 28.95 -12.26
CA THR A 327 0.63 28.99 -11.88
C THR A 327 1.30 27.65 -12.14
N LEU A 328 0.65 26.53 -11.81
CA LEU A 328 1.14 25.18 -12.12
C LEU A 328 1.48 25.03 -13.62
N ARG A 329 0.55 25.45 -14.50
CA ARG A 329 0.72 25.37 -15.94
C ARG A 329 1.75 26.38 -16.46
N ALA A 330 1.76 27.61 -15.94
CA ALA A 330 2.72 28.64 -16.34
C ALA A 330 4.18 28.30 -15.95
N LEU A 331 4.36 27.58 -14.84
CA LEU A 331 5.67 27.17 -14.33
C LEU A 331 6.11 25.77 -14.80
N ASP A 332 5.33 25.12 -15.67
CA ASP A 332 5.60 23.80 -16.24
C ASP A 332 5.74 22.70 -15.17
N LEU A 333 4.84 22.73 -14.17
CA LEU A 333 4.80 21.78 -13.06
C LEU A 333 3.81 20.66 -13.38
N ALA A 334 4.33 19.45 -13.62
CA ALA A 334 3.50 18.28 -13.93
C ALA A 334 2.58 17.97 -12.74
N THR A 335 1.26 18.00 -12.96
CA THR A 335 0.24 17.92 -11.91
C THR A 335 -1.06 17.40 -12.50
N SER A 336 -1.69 16.43 -11.82
CA SER A 336 -2.92 15.76 -12.26
C SER A 336 -4.14 16.08 -11.38
N GLY A 337 -3.94 16.62 -10.18
CA GLY A 337 -5.01 16.83 -9.21
C GLY A 337 -4.84 18.11 -8.38
N ILE A 338 -5.97 18.63 -7.91
CA ILE A 338 -6.05 19.72 -6.94
C ILE A 338 -7.17 19.42 -5.95
N TRP A 339 -6.92 19.78 -4.70
CA TRP A 339 -7.86 19.58 -3.63
C TRP A 339 -8.06 20.89 -2.90
N VAL A 340 -9.30 21.12 -2.47
CA VAL A 340 -9.64 22.26 -1.63
C VAL A 340 -9.98 21.73 -0.25
N ASP A 341 -9.12 22.07 0.70
CA ASP A 341 -9.34 21.80 2.12
C ASP A 341 -10.27 22.87 2.72
N ARG A 342 -10.62 22.74 4.00
CA ARG A 342 -11.54 23.67 4.68
C ARG A 342 -10.91 25.06 4.88
N PRO A 343 -11.64 26.18 4.77
CA PRO A 343 -13.07 26.27 4.50
C PRO A 343 -13.36 26.55 3.01
N TYR A 344 -14.17 25.69 2.38
CA TYR A 344 -14.83 25.99 1.10
C TYR A 344 -16.36 26.06 1.20
N ALA A 345 -16.91 25.42 2.23
CA ALA A 345 -18.34 25.33 2.51
C ALA A 345 -18.76 26.33 3.60
N SER A 346 -20.06 26.61 3.72
CA SER A 346 -20.56 27.55 4.74
C SER A 346 -20.41 27.05 6.19
N GLY A 347 -20.19 25.75 6.36
CA GLY A 347 -19.69 25.11 7.56
C GLY A 347 -19.06 23.76 7.24
N VAL A 348 -18.36 23.16 8.20
CA VAL A 348 -17.83 21.80 8.05
C VAL A 348 -18.98 20.85 7.71
N ASN A 349 -18.90 20.21 6.54
CA ASN A 349 -19.93 19.33 5.97
C ASN A 349 -21.34 19.97 5.91
N SER A 350 -21.44 21.25 5.53
CA SER A 350 -22.73 21.85 5.15
C SER A 350 -23.24 21.43 3.77
N PHE A 351 -22.43 20.67 3.02
CA PHE A 351 -22.75 20.14 1.68
C PHE A 351 -23.12 21.23 0.66
N ASP A 352 -22.47 22.38 0.78
CA ASP A 352 -22.52 23.51 -0.15
C ASP A 352 -21.12 24.07 -0.45
N PHE A 353 -21.04 25.09 -1.30
CA PHE A 353 -19.91 26.00 -1.36
C PHE A 353 -20.39 27.35 -0.81
N ASP A 354 -19.61 27.99 0.08
CA ASP A 354 -19.97 29.32 0.55
C ASP A 354 -19.88 30.30 -0.61
N ALA A 355 -21.04 30.85 -1.00
CA ALA A 355 -21.18 31.72 -2.17
C ALA A 355 -20.41 33.05 -2.04
N ALA A 356 -19.95 33.43 -0.84
CA ALA A 356 -19.13 34.63 -0.66
C ALA A 356 -17.69 34.44 -1.18
N PRO A 357 -16.88 33.48 -0.65
CA PRO A 357 -15.56 33.16 -1.19
C PRO A 357 -15.60 32.33 -2.49
N PHE A 358 -16.65 31.53 -2.71
CA PHE A 358 -16.79 30.68 -3.90
C PHE A 358 -18.06 31.03 -4.69
N PRO A 359 -18.09 32.17 -5.42
CA PRO A 359 -19.29 32.64 -6.11
C PRO A 359 -19.68 31.84 -7.36
N ALA A 360 -18.77 31.03 -7.92
CA ALA A 360 -19.00 30.23 -9.12
C ALA A 360 -18.21 28.90 -9.11
N PRO A 361 -18.49 27.99 -8.14
CA PRO A 361 -17.71 26.78 -7.92
C PRO A 361 -17.77 25.82 -9.12
N GLN A 362 -18.90 25.72 -9.81
CA GLN A 362 -19.00 24.90 -11.03
C GLN A 362 -18.00 25.36 -12.10
N ALA A 363 -17.85 26.67 -12.31
CA ALA A 363 -16.92 27.18 -13.31
C ALA A 363 -15.45 26.96 -12.90
N MET A 364 -15.16 26.94 -11.60
CA MET A 364 -13.84 26.61 -11.06
C MET A 364 -13.50 25.14 -11.29
N ILE A 365 -14.45 24.22 -11.03
CA ILE A 365 -14.29 22.78 -11.30
C ILE A 365 -14.13 22.54 -12.81
N ASP A 366 -14.95 23.18 -13.65
CA ASP A 366 -14.86 23.07 -15.11
C ASP A 366 -13.48 23.55 -15.63
N GLU A 367 -12.92 24.62 -15.06
CA GLU A 367 -11.58 25.11 -15.38
C GLU A 367 -10.48 24.12 -14.96
N ALA A 368 -10.60 23.52 -13.77
CA ALA A 368 -9.69 22.47 -13.32
C ALA A 368 -9.62 21.33 -14.36
N HIS A 369 -10.79 20.83 -14.78
CA HIS A 369 -10.88 19.78 -15.80
C HIS A 369 -10.33 20.24 -17.15
N ALA A 370 -10.58 21.49 -17.55
CA ALA A 370 -10.01 22.03 -18.79
C ALA A 370 -8.48 22.03 -18.76
N LEU A 371 -7.87 22.33 -17.61
CA LEU A 371 -6.43 22.29 -17.40
C LEU A 371 -5.87 20.89 -17.12
N GLY A 372 -6.67 19.83 -17.25
CA GLY A 372 -6.23 18.47 -16.96
C GLY A 372 -5.93 18.25 -15.49
N LEU A 373 -6.68 18.88 -14.59
CA LEU A 373 -6.62 18.66 -13.15
C LEU A 373 -7.93 18.01 -12.72
N ARG A 374 -7.84 17.04 -11.82
CA ARG A 374 -8.98 16.43 -11.12
C ARG A 374 -9.22 17.13 -9.81
N PHE A 375 -10.49 17.25 -9.42
CA PHE A 375 -10.89 18.10 -8.31
C PHE A 375 -11.42 17.25 -7.15
N ALA A 376 -10.86 17.48 -5.96
CA ALA A 376 -11.22 16.77 -4.74
C ALA A 376 -11.50 17.72 -3.57
N LEU A 377 -12.20 17.23 -2.54
CA LEU A 377 -12.60 18.02 -1.37
C LEU A 377 -12.23 17.32 -0.06
N TRP A 378 -11.85 18.10 0.95
CA TRP A 378 -11.71 17.59 2.32
C TRP A 378 -13.08 17.39 2.99
N HIS A 379 -13.21 16.32 3.77
CA HIS A 379 -14.43 15.91 4.45
C HIS A 379 -14.14 15.21 5.79
N THR A 380 -15.13 15.24 6.67
CA THR A 380 -15.14 14.51 7.96
C THR A 380 -16.48 13.80 8.15
N PRO A 381 -16.68 12.98 9.19
CA PRO A 381 -17.98 12.36 9.45
C PRO A 381 -18.91 13.16 10.39
N TYR A 382 -18.68 14.45 10.63
CA TYR A 382 -19.39 15.23 11.66
C TYR A 382 -20.38 16.26 11.11
N LEU A 383 -21.31 16.68 11.97
CA LEU A 383 -22.14 17.87 11.80
C LEU A 383 -21.99 18.77 13.04
N ASP A 384 -21.21 19.85 12.91
CA ASP A 384 -20.85 20.74 14.03
C ASP A 384 -22.08 21.37 14.72
N PRO A 385 -22.38 21.00 15.98
CA PRO A 385 -23.55 21.52 16.70
C PRO A 385 -23.48 23.03 16.97
N ASN A 386 -22.30 23.63 16.88
CA ASN A 386 -22.07 25.05 17.15
C ASN A 386 -22.11 25.92 15.90
N ASN A 387 -22.18 25.32 14.70
CA ASN A 387 -22.20 26.07 13.44
C ASN A 387 -23.65 26.28 12.94
N PRO A 388 -24.12 27.54 12.82
CA PRO A 388 -25.47 27.84 12.33
C PRO A 388 -25.75 27.35 10.90
N ALA A 389 -24.73 27.18 10.06
CA ALA A 389 -24.88 26.73 8.67
C ALA A 389 -25.39 25.28 8.58
N VAL A 390 -24.99 24.41 9.51
CA VAL A 390 -25.38 22.99 9.52
C VAL A 390 -26.57 22.71 10.44
N ALA A 391 -27.08 23.70 11.17
CA ALA A 391 -28.09 23.50 12.21
C ALA A 391 -29.37 22.80 11.71
N SER A 392 -29.84 23.10 10.50
CA SER A 392 -31.03 22.46 9.92
C SER A 392 -30.75 21.01 9.49
N LEU A 393 -29.58 20.73 8.93
CA LEU A 393 -29.15 19.37 8.58
C LEU A 393 -29.00 18.52 9.84
N ARG A 394 -28.38 19.08 10.88
CA ARG A 394 -28.23 18.41 12.16
C ARG A 394 -29.58 18.13 12.84
N GLU A 395 -30.50 19.10 12.88
CA GLU A 395 -31.85 18.87 13.42
C GLU A 395 -32.56 17.73 12.68
N GLN A 396 -32.41 17.65 11.36
CA GLN A 396 -32.94 16.53 10.57
C GLN A 396 -32.30 15.20 10.97
N ALA A 397 -30.97 15.12 11.07
CA ALA A 397 -30.25 13.91 11.47
C ALA A 397 -30.62 13.45 12.89
N GLU A 398 -30.78 14.37 13.84
CA GLU A 398 -31.24 14.08 15.20
C GLU A 398 -32.67 13.53 15.22
N LEU A 399 -33.59 14.12 14.45
CA LEU A 399 -34.97 13.65 14.34
C LEU A 399 -35.09 12.27 13.69
N MET A 400 -34.13 11.91 12.83
CA MET A 400 -34.03 10.62 12.16
C MET A 400 -33.24 9.57 12.98
N GLY A 401 -32.52 9.99 14.02
CA GLY A 401 -31.70 9.09 14.84
C GLY A 401 -30.46 8.56 14.11
N LEU A 402 -29.76 9.44 13.38
CA LEU A 402 -28.62 9.06 12.54
C LEU A 402 -27.26 9.05 13.26
N PHE A 403 -27.23 9.46 14.53
CA PHE A 403 -26.04 9.43 15.38
C PHE A 403 -26.02 8.15 16.24
N PRO A 404 -24.84 7.74 16.75
CA PRO A 404 -24.73 6.60 17.65
C PRO A 404 -25.68 6.73 18.85
N PRO A 405 -26.42 5.66 19.22
CA PRO A 405 -27.27 5.66 20.40
C PRO A 405 -26.56 6.04 21.72
N GLU A 406 -25.27 5.72 21.82
CA GLU A 406 -24.40 6.14 22.93
C GLU A 406 -23.01 6.47 22.39
N SER A 407 -22.51 7.65 22.74
CA SER A 407 -21.17 8.15 22.38
C SER A 407 -20.35 8.40 23.65
N ALA A 408 -19.04 8.18 23.57
CA ALA A 408 -18.12 8.39 24.70
C ALA A 408 -17.29 9.68 24.54
N LEU A 409 -16.02 9.64 24.96
CA LEU A 409 -15.10 10.76 24.72
C LEU A 409 -14.93 10.94 23.22
N LEU A 410 -15.27 12.14 22.75
CA LEU A 410 -15.01 12.57 21.38
C LEU A 410 -13.59 13.13 21.32
N THR A 411 -12.83 12.71 20.31
CA THR A 411 -11.51 13.27 20.02
C THR A 411 -11.64 14.48 19.09
N SER A 412 -12.74 14.56 18.34
CA SER A 412 -13.12 15.74 17.54
C SER A 412 -13.87 16.82 18.33
N SER A 413 -13.66 18.07 17.94
CA SER A 413 -14.40 19.24 18.45
C SER A 413 -15.70 19.52 17.69
N TRP A 414 -15.95 18.83 16.58
CA TRP A 414 -17.14 19.01 15.73
C TRP A 414 -18.33 18.13 16.13
N GLY A 415 -18.25 17.48 17.29
CA GLY A 415 -19.34 16.70 17.86
C GLY A 415 -19.26 15.21 17.50
N GLU A 416 -20.36 14.51 17.72
CA GLU A 416 -20.41 13.06 17.51
C GLU A 416 -20.47 12.71 16.00
N PRO A 417 -19.82 11.60 15.59
CA PRO A 417 -19.86 11.13 14.22
C PRO A 417 -21.25 10.61 13.82
N ILE A 418 -21.54 10.59 12.51
CA ILE A 418 -22.68 9.86 11.96
C ILE A 418 -22.50 8.34 12.14
N ASP A 419 -23.55 7.63 12.52
CA ASP A 419 -23.53 6.18 12.68
C ASP A 419 -23.70 5.47 11.33
N PHE A 420 -22.59 5.19 10.64
CA PHE A 420 -22.62 4.48 9.35
C PHE A 420 -23.04 3.00 9.44
N SER A 421 -23.24 2.44 10.64
CA SER A 421 -23.89 1.11 10.79
C SER A 421 -25.40 1.18 10.61
N ASN A 422 -25.99 2.37 10.77
CA ASN A 422 -27.39 2.64 10.48
C ASN A 422 -27.57 2.85 8.97
N ALA A 423 -28.28 1.93 8.31
CA ALA A 423 -28.56 2.01 6.87
C ALA A 423 -29.24 3.32 6.46
N ASP A 424 -30.14 3.88 7.28
CA ASP A 424 -30.78 5.17 6.98
C ASP A 424 -29.78 6.34 7.06
N ALA A 425 -28.79 6.25 7.95
CA ALA A 425 -27.73 7.26 8.09
C ALA A 425 -26.73 7.18 6.93
N PHE A 426 -26.36 5.96 6.55
CA PHE A 426 -25.52 5.68 5.40
C PHE A 426 -26.12 6.26 4.11
N ASP A 427 -27.38 5.91 3.80
CA ASP A 427 -28.10 6.40 2.62
C ASP A 427 -28.29 7.94 2.66
N TRP A 428 -28.60 8.49 3.84
CA TRP A 428 -28.79 9.94 4.00
C TRP A 428 -27.50 10.72 3.76
N TRP A 429 -26.37 10.24 4.30
CA TRP A 429 -25.06 10.86 4.10
C TRP A 429 -24.66 10.79 2.63
N GLN A 430 -24.84 9.63 2.00
CA GLN A 430 -24.58 9.45 0.58
C GLN A 430 -25.37 10.44 -0.29
N ALA A 431 -26.64 10.68 0.03
CA ALA A 431 -27.43 11.68 -0.68
C ALA A 431 -26.86 13.11 -0.59
N GLN A 432 -26.13 13.43 0.48
CA GLN A 432 -25.46 14.73 0.60
C GLN A 432 -24.16 14.77 -0.20
N ILE A 433 -23.35 13.71 -0.16
CA ILE A 433 -22.11 13.60 -0.94
C ILE A 433 -22.39 13.66 -2.45
N GLN A 434 -23.52 13.09 -2.89
CA GLN A 434 -23.94 13.14 -4.29
C GLN A 434 -24.00 14.58 -4.83
N LEU A 435 -24.32 15.58 -3.99
CA LEU A 435 -24.37 16.99 -4.38
C LEU A 435 -23.05 17.51 -4.92
N TYR A 436 -21.92 17.06 -4.37
CA TYR A 436 -20.58 17.43 -4.84
C TYR A 436 -20.16 16.60 -6.05
N THR A 437 -20.43 15.29 -6.06
CA THR A 437 -20.07 14.44 -7.20
C THR A 437 -20.85 14.82 -8.47
N ASP A 438 -22.09 15.31 -8.33
CA ASP A 438 -22.91 15.85 -9.44
C ASP A 438 -22.29 17.12 -10.06
N MET A 439 -21.45 17.85 -9.31
CA MET A 439 -20.72 19.02 -9.80
C MET A 439 -19.41 18.64 -10.52
N GLY A 440 -18.99 17.37 -10.44
CA GLY A 440 -17.73 16.88 -10.98
C GLY A 440 -16.60 16.79 -9.95
N VAL A 441 -16.90 16.73 -8.66
CA VAL A 441 -15.91 16.33 -7.64
C VAL A 441 -15.68 14.83 -7.77
N GLU A 442 -14.43 14.43 -7.99
CA GLU A 442 -14.04 13.05 -8.30
C GLU A 442 -13.26 12.38 -7.16
N GLY A 443 -12.98 13.09 -6.08
CA GLY A 443 -12.34 12.48 -4.91
C GLY A 443 -12.53 13.23 -3.61
N PHE A 444 -12.19 12.56 -2.52
CA PHE A 444 -12.30 13.12 -1.17
C PHE A 444 -11.07 12.78 -0.32
N LYS A 445 -10.63 13.78 0.47
CA LYS A 445 -9.70 13.59 1.60
C LYS A 445 -10.55 13.38 2.85
N LEU A 446 -10.59 12.14 3.34
CA LEU A 446 -11.37 11.72 4.48
C LEU A 446 -10.50 11.78 5.73
N ASP A 447 -10.68 12.88 6.45
CA ASP A 447 -10.01 13.11 7.72
C ASP A 447 -10.85 12.55 8.87
N TYR A 448 -10.19 12.21 9.97
CA TYR A 448 -10.77 11.53 11.13
C TYR A 448 -11.28 10.11 10.86
N GLY A 449 -12.06 9.57 11.80
CA GLY A 449 -12.50 8.18 11.82
C GLY A 449 -12.07 7.41 13.07
N GLU A 450 -11.27 8.02 13.94
CA GLU A 450 -10.63 7.36 15.09
C GLU A 450 -11.26 7.70 16.46
N ASP A 451 -12.37 8.45 16.52
CA ASP A 451 -13.03 8.81 17.81
C ASP A 451 -13.42 7.59 18.64
N VAL A 452 -13.76 6.50 17.96
CA VAL A 452 -14.19 5.26 18.59
C VAL A 452 -12.97 4.60 19.19
N THR A 453 -12.66 4.93 20.44
CA THR A 453 -11.56 4.37 21.21
C THR A 453 -12.07 3.29 22.15
N VAL A 454 -11.29 2.23 22.36
CA VAL A 454 -11.65 1.09 23.24
C VAL A 454 -11.58 1.51 24.72
N GLY A 455 -10.57 2.30 25.07
CA GLY A 455 -10.42 2.86 26.40
C GLY A 455 -9.37 3.96 26.47
N LEU A 456 -9.28 4.58 27.63
CA LEU A 456 -8.27 5.59 27.95
C LEU A 456 -7.62 5.24 29.29
N ASN A 457 -6.32 5.00 29.26
CA ASN A 457 -5.56 4.58 30.45
C ASN A 457 -6.23 3.38 31.16
N GLY A 458 -6.72 2.40 30.40
CA GLY A 458 -7.39 1.18 30.89
C GLY A 458 -8.86 1.35 31.33
N LEU A 459 -9.43 2.56 31.25
CA LEU A 459 -10.85 2.79 31.52
C LEU A 459 -11.65 2.71 30.22
N ARG A 460 -12.69 1.89 30.19
CA ARG A 460 -13.53 1.69 29.00
C ARG A 460 -14.31 2.96 28.64
N THR A 461 -14.32 3.30 27.36
CA THR A 461 -15.12 4.37 26.73
C THR A 461 -16.33 3.74 26.05
N THR A 462 -17.50 3.77 26.68
CA THR A 462 -18.67 3.00 26.18
C THR A 462 -19.34 3.69 25.00
N TRP A 463 -19.43 2.97 23.88
CA TRP A 463 -20.18 3.36 22.69
C TRP A 463 -21.26 2.31 22.39
N ALA A 464 -22.31 2.72 21.69
CA ALA A 464 -23.30 1.80 21.11
C ALA A 464 -23.69 2.31 19.72
N PHE A 465 -23.79 1.38 18.77
CA PHE A 465 -24.15 1.63 17.37
C PHE A 465 -25.45 0.92 16.99
N ALA A 466 -26.08 1.33 15.89
CA ALA A 466 -27.38 0.85 15.44
C ALA A 466 -27.42 -0.66 15.11
N ASP A 467 -26.30 -1.23 14.67
CA ASP A 467 -26.17 -2.67 14.40
C ASP A 467 -25.94 -3.52 15.68
N GLY A 468 -25.80 -2.88 16.84
CA GLY A 468 -25.56 -3.51 18.14
C GLY A 468 -24.09 -3.69 18.51
N SER A 469 -23.17 -3.25 17.65
CA SER A 469 -21.73 -3.20 17.97
C SER A 469 -21.40 -2.10 18.99
N SER A 470 -20.19 -2.17 19.54
CA SER A 470 -19.64 -1.21 20.52
C SER A 470 -18.20 -0.89 20.16
N GLU A 471 -17.56 -0.01 20.94
CA GLU A 471 -16.14 0.36 20.78
C GLU A 471 -15.18 -0.84 20.69
N ARG A 472 -15.56 -1.97 21.29
CA ARG A 472 -14.77 -3.21 21.30
C ARG A 472 -14.33 -3.63 19.91
N THR A 473 -15.19 -3.47 18.91
CA THR A 473 -14.93 -3.82 17.52
C THR A 473 -15.03 -2.60 16.60
N MET A 474 -15.85 -1.60 16.95
CA MET A 474 -16.07 -0.43 16.10
C MET A 474 -14.90 0.55 16.03
N HIS A 475 -13.90 0.45 16.90
CA HIS A 475 -12.65 1.22 16.71
C HIS A 475 -11.94 0.88 15.39
N LYS A 476 -12.14 -0.34 14.86
CA LYS A 476 -11.69 -0.74 13.51
C LYS A 476 -12.85 -0.77 12.50
N GLY A 477 -14.07 -1.05 12.95
CA GLY A 477 -15.27 -1.12 12.11
C GLY A 477 -15.75 0.23 11.57
N TYR A 478 -15.62 1.30 12.36
CA TYR A 478 -16.08 2.62 12.01
C TYR A 478 -15.40 3.20 10.75
N PRO A 479 -14.05 3.27 10.65
CA PRO A 479 -13.39 3.79 9.44
C PRO A 479 -13.81 3.01 8.18
N ARG A 480 -13.93 1.68 8.25
CA ARG A 480 -14.40 0.87 7.12
C ARG A 480 -15.78 1.29 6.60
N LEU A 481 -16.72 1.56 7.50
CA LEU A 481 -18.07 1.99 7.12
C LEU A 481 -18.08 3.44 6.60
N TYR A 482 -17.27 4.31 7.20
CA TYR A 482 -17.11 5.69 6.76
C TYR A 482 -16.53 5.78 5.34
N HIS A 483 -15.43 5.08 5.06
CA HIS A 483 -14.80 5.08 3.73
C HIS A 483 -15.72 4.46 2.68
N ARG A 484 -16.39 3.35 3.01
CA ARG A 484 -17.37 2.72 2.12
C ARG A 484 -18.51 3.66 1.72
N ALA A 485 -18.97 4.53 2.62
CA ALA A 485 -20.03 5.50 2.32
C ALA A 485 -19.65 6.44 1.17
N TYR A 486 -18.36 6.80 1.03
CA TYR A 486 -17.88 7.61 -0.08
C TYR A 486 -17.52 6.75 -1.29
N GLN A 487 -16.83 5.63 -1.10
CA GLN A 487 -16.32 4.82 -2.21
C GLN A 487 -17.44 4.30 -3.12
N GLU A 488 -18.58 3.92 -2.54
CA GLU A 488 -19.73 3.44 -3.32
C GLU A 488 -20.39 4.52 -4.20
N LEU A 489 -20.10 5.80 -3.98
CA LEU A 489 -20.59 6.91 -4.81
C LEU A 489 -19.59 7.38 -5.85
N LEU A 490 -18.32 7.06 -5.67
CA LEU A 490 -17.28 7.52 -6.57
C LEU A 490 -17.34 6.78 -7.92
N PRO A 491 -16.99 7.45 -9.03
CA PRO A 491 -16.97 6.80 -10.34
C PRO A 491 -15.94 5.66 -10.37
N ALA A 492 -16.33 4.47 -10.81
CA ALA A 492 -15.45 3.29 -10.83
C ALA A 492 -14.12 3.47 -11.60
N GLU A 493 -14.05 4.38 -12.58
CA GLU A 493 -12.87 4.62 -13.43
C GLU A 493 -12.31 6.06 -13.29
N GLY A 494 -12.67 6.77 -12.22
CA GLY A 494 -12.28 8.17 -12.03
C GLY A 494 -12.29 8.66 -10.58
N GLY A 495 -12.86 7.86 -9.68
CA GLY A 495 -12.93 8.08 -8.25
C GLY A 495 -11.60 7.98 -7.52
N PHE A 496 -11.48 8.72 -6.44
CA PHE A 496 -10.31 8.67 -5.59
C PHE A 496 -10.62 8.96 -4.11
N LEU A 497 -10.14 8.13 -3.18
CA LEU A 497 -10.17 8.36 -1.73
C LEU A 497 -8.80 8.37 -1.07
N LEU A 498 -8.49 9.46 -0.39
CA LEU A 498 -7.40 9.53 0.58
C LEU A 498 -7.96 9.49 1.99
N ALA A 499 -7.50 8.55 2.80
CA ALA A 499 -7.93 8.40 4.19
C ALA A 499 -6.75 8.48 5.15
N ARG A 500 -7.01 8.95 6.38
CA ARG A 500 -6.05 8.90 7.49
C ARG A 500 -6.08 7.56 8.22
N ALA A 501 -7.28 7.08 8.51
CA ALA A 501 -7.49 5.85 9.27
C ALA A 501 -7.73 4.64 8.37
N GLY A 502 -7.64 3.44 8.96
CA GLY A 502 -8.01 2.20 8.28
C GLY A 502 -7.77 0.98 9.15
N SER A 503 -8.17 -0.20 8.68
CA SER A 503 -7.79 -1.47 9.31
C SER A 503 -7.92 -2.61 8.30
N ALA A 504 -7.69 -3.86 8.73
CA ALA A 504 -7.82 -5.02 7.87
C ALA A 504 -9.19 -5.04 7.16
N GLY A 505 -9.15 -5.25 5.84
CA GLY A 505 -10.31 -5.28 4.96
C GLY A 505 -10.72 -3.91 4.42
N ASP A 506 -10.13 -2.80 4.89
CA ASP A 506 -10.47 -1.47 4.37
C ASP A 506 -9.76 -1.10 3.07
N GLN A 507 -8.70 -1.83 2.71
CA GLN A 507 -7.99 -1.60 1.46
C GLN A 507 -8.88 -1.77 0.22
N VAL A 508 -10.05 -2.42 0.35
CA VAL A 508 -11.04 -2.53 -0.75
C VAL A 508 -11.86 -1.26 -0.95
N ASN A 509 -11.87 -0.35 0.04
CA ASN A 509 -12.59 0.92 -0.01
C ASN A 509 -11.62 2.10 -0.18
N VAL A 510 -10.47 2.05 0.49
CA VAL A 510 -9.50 3.15 0.53
C VAL A 510 -8.50 3.00 -0.62
N ASP A 511 -8.32 4.07 -1.39
CA ASP A 511 -7.28 4.10 -2.42
C ASP A 511 -5.91 4.37 -1.80
N VAL A 512 -5.78 5.40 -0.97
CA VAL A 512 -4.47 5.84 -0.44
C VAL A 512 -4.57 6.15 1.04
N ILE A 513 -3.54 5.75 1.78
CA ILE A 513 -3.35 6.19 3.17
C ILE A 513 -2.38 7.37 3.21
N TRP A 514 -2.76 8.39 3.98
CA TRP A 514 -1.89 9.49 4.38
C TRP A 514 -1.61 9.41 5.90
N PRO A 515 -0.35 9.59 6.33
CA PRO A 515 0.12 9.33 7.70
C PRO A 515 -0.39 10.30 8.76
N GLY A 516 -1.36 11.13 8.41
CA GLY A 516 -1.70 12.26 9.22
C GLY A 516 -0.56 13.28 9.24
N ASP A 517 -0.31 13.75 10.42
CA ASP A 517 -0.29 15.18 10.64
C ASP A 517 1.14 15.53 11.12
N LEU A 518 2.13 15.12 10.30
CA LEU A 518 3.56 15.03 10.64
C LEU A 518 4.27 16.38 10.84
N ASP A 519 5.40 16.39 11.52
CA ASP A 519 6.21 17.60 11.74
C ASP A 519 6.93 18.06 10.46
N ALA A 520 6.94 19.36 10.17
CA ALA A 520 7.64 19.99 9.05
C ALA A 520 9.17 20.07 9.26
N THR A 521 9.76 18.96 9.70
CA THR A 521 11.14 18.87 10.20
C THR A 521 11.84 17.61 9.66
N MET A 522 13.09 17.43 10.07
CA MET A 522 13.90 16.20 9.86
C MET A 522 13.98 15.34 11.13
N THR A 523 13.09 15.55 12.10
CA THR A 523 13.16 14.85 13.40
C THR A 523 12.56 13.46 13.28
N THR A 524 13.13 12.52 14.02
CA THR A 524 12.58 11.16 14.11
C THR A 524 11.39 11.11 15.07
N HIS A 525 10.51 10.12 14.92
CA HIS A 525 9.38 9.91 15.83
C HIS A 525 9.83 9.77 17.29
N GLY A 526 9.23 10.56 18.18
CA GLY A 526 9.56 10.64 19.62
C GLY A 526 10.80 11.48 19.96
N GLU A 527 11.54 11.98 18.97
CA GLU A 527 12.69 12.86 19.20
C GLU A 527 12.21 14.25 19.65
N SER A 528 12.88 14.80 20.67
CA SER A 528 12.58 16.16 21.11
C SER A 528 13.23 17.20 20.20
N PHE A 529 12.49 18.25 19.85
CA PHE A 529 13.01 19.40 19.12
C PHE A 529 12.49 20.72 19.69
N GLU A 530 13.14 21.83 19.32
CA GLU A 530 12.80 23.16 19.81
C GLU A 530 12.39 24.08 18.66
N ILE A 531 11.23 24.73 18.78
CA ILE A 531 10.76 25.79 17.89
C ILE A 531 10.30 26.96 18.76
N ASP A 532 10.77 28.17 18.42
CA ASP A 532 10.46 29.41 19.13
C ASP A 532 10.65 29.36 20.67
N GLY A 533 11.60 28.55 21.14
CA GLY A 533 11.90 28.38 22.57
C GLY A 533 10.95 27.42 23.31
N GLN A 534 10.06 26.74 22.60
CA GLN A 534 9.22 25.66 23.11
C GLN A 534 9.79 24.31 22.67
N VAL A 535 9.82 23.35 23.61
CA VAL A 535 10.32 21.99 23.35
C VAL A 535 9.11 21.08 23.12
N TYR A 536 9.16 20.36 22.02
CA TYR A 536 8.16 19.40 21.58
C TYR A 536 8.77 18.01 21.58
N ALA A 537 7.95 17.00 21.80
CA ALA A 537 8.31 15.61 21.51
C ALA A 537 7.61 15.25 20.20
N GLY A 538 8.41 15.10 19.15
CA GLY A 538 7.90 15.08 17.79
C GLY A 538 7.06 13.85 17.47
N VAL A 539 5.98 14.09 16.74
CA VAL A 539 5.27 13.06 15.99
C VAL A 539 6.23 12.46 14.95
N GLY A 540 7.19 13.25 14.48
CA GLY A 540 8.20 12.87 13.50
C GLY A 540 7.95 13.57 12.17
N GLY A 541 9.03 13.91 11.46
CA GLY A 541 8.97 14.59 10.16
C GLY A 541 9.28 13.64 9.01
N LEU A 542 10.10 14.08 8.05
CA LEU A 542 10.46 13.25 6.87
C LEU A 542 10.91 11.82 7.22
N PRO A 543 11.76 11.56 8.25
CA PRO A 543 12.12 10.19 8.60
C PRO A 543 10.91 9.32 8.97
N ALA A 544 9.88 9.90 9.59
CA ALA A 544 8.66 9.18 9.98
C ALA A 544 7.78 8.90 8.76
N ALA A 545 7.69 9.83 7.80
CA ALA A 545 6.98 9.62 6.53
C ALA A 545 7.56 8.43 5.73
N VAL A 546 8.89 8.34 5.64
CA VAL A 546 9.58 7.22 4.95
C VAL A 546 9.24 5.88 5.61
N VAL A 547 9.17 5.84 6.94
CA VAL A 547 8.82 4.64 7.70
C VAL A 547 7.35 4.26 7.49
N ALA A 548 6.44 5.23 7.55
CA ALA A 548 5.01 5.00 7.36
C ALA A 548 4.75 4.34 6.00
N GLY A 549 5.24 4.93 4.90
CA GLY A 549 5.10 4.36 3.57
C GLY A 549 5.73 2.97 3.41
N SER A 550 6.84 2.72 4.11
CA SER A 550 7.49 1.40 4.12
C SER A 550 6.72 0.35 4.94
N SER A 551 5.98 0.76 5.96
CA SER A 551 5.21 -0.14 6.84
C SER A 551 3.85 -0.53 6.27
N LEU A 552 3.20 0.37 5.53
CA LEU A 552 1.85 0.18 4.98
C LEU A 552 1.78 -0.91 3.91
N GLY A 553 2.75 -0.94 2.99
CA GLY A 553 2.78 -1.91 1.89
C GLY A 553 2.68 -3.37 2.37
N PRO A 554 3.60 -3.84 3.22
CA PRO A 554 3.53 -5.18 3.83
C PRO A 554 2.29 -5.43 4.72
N SER A 555 1.57 -4.37 5.10
CA SER A 555 0.36 -4.44 5.92
C SER A 555 -0.93 -4.53 5.10
N GLY A 556 -0.84 -4.50 3.78
CA GLY A 556 -1.99 -4.61 2.89
C GLY A 556 -2.50 -3.28 2.31
N PHE A 557 -1.78 -2.19 2.52
CA PHE A 557 -2.08 -0.85 1.97
C PHE A 557 -0.92 -0.42 1.07
N PRO A 558 -0.93 -0.76 -0.24
CA PRO A 558 0.22 -0.57 -1.12
C PRO A 558 0.43 0.88 -1.58
N LEU A 559 -0.53 1.77 -1.34
CA LEU A 559 -0.55 3.14 -1.81
C LEU A 559 -0.45 4.13 -0.66
N PHE A 560 0.62 4.93 -0.67
CA PHE A 560 0.98 5.87 0.38
C PHE A 560 1.19 7.26 -0.21
N ALA A 561 0.63 8.25 0.49
CA ALA A 561 0.91 9.67 0.29
C ALA A 561 1.51 10.27 1.56
N SER A 562 2.13 11.44 1.43
CA SER A 562 2.57 12.25 2.56
C SER A 562 2.26 13.71 2.25
N ASP A 563 1.95 14.51 3.27
CA ASP A 563 2.02 15.96 3.14
C ASP A 563 3.46 16.34 2.88
N THR A 564 3.79 16.58 1.60
CA THR A 564 5.17 16.91 1.25
C THR A 564 5.50 18.26 1.86
N GLY A 565 6.49 18.28 2.75
CA GLY A 565 6.83 19.44 3.57
C GLY A 565 6.44 19.31 5.05
N GLY A 566 5.56 18.36 5.40
CA GLY A 566 5.02 18.18 6.73
C GLY A 566 3.91 19.18 7.07
N TYR A 567 3.10 18.85 8.06
CA TYR A 567 1.92 19.63 8.44
C TYR A 567 2.18 20.50 9.68
N ARG A 568 2.65 19.93 10.79
CA ARG A 568 2.90 20.65 12.05
C ARG A 568 4.14 21.52 11.94
N HIS A 569 4.11 22.65 12.62
CA HIS A 569 5.26 23.55 12.73
C HIS A 569 5.83 24.00 11.37
N ALA A 570 4.98 24.03 10.35
CA ALA A 570 5.33 24.59 9.06
C ALA A 570 5.52 26.13 9.16
N PRO A 571 6.28 26.77 8.24
CA PRO A 571 6.83 26.19 7.01
C PRO A 571 8.09 25.33 7.23
N PRO A 572 8.32 24.30 6.41
CA PRO A 572 9.57 23.55 6.43
C PRO A 572 10.76 24.44 6.02
N SER A 573 11.97 24.04 6.42
CA SER A 573 13.18 24.60 5.83
C SER A 573 13.27 24.27 4.33
N PRO A 574 13.92 25.10 3.47
CA PRO A 574 14.08 24.78 2.06
C PRO A 574 14.72 23.40 1.81
N GLU A 575 15.71 23.01 2.61
CA GLU A 575 16.30 21.67 2.55
C GLU A 575 15.29 20.59 2.90
N THR A 576 14.57 20.74 4.03
CA THR A 576 13.53 19.79 4.45
C THR A 576 12.52 19.58 3.34
N PHE A 577 12.06 20.67 2.72
CA PHE A 577 11.05 20.63 1.68
C PHE A 577 11.54 19.89 0.43
N ALA A 578 12.74 20.23 -0.04
CA ALA A 578 13.34 19.55 -1.20
C ALA A 578 13.61 18.06 -0.96
N ARG A 579 14.10 17.68 0.22
CA ARG A 579 14.27 16.25 0.58
C ARG A 579 12.93 15.51 0.68
N TRP A 580 11.87 16.22 1.05
CA TRP A 580 10.54 15.63 1.03
C TRP A 580 10.02 15.45 -0.40
N PHE A 581 10.28 16.39 -1.33
CA PHE A 581 10.01 16.20 -2.77
C PHE A 581 10.72 14.96 -3.31
N GLU A 582 11.97 14.75 -2.91
CA GLU A 582 12.77 13.59 -3.33
C GLU A 582 12.14 12.27 -2.90
N HIS A 583 11.63 12.22 -1.67
CA HIS A 583 10.93 11.04 -1.15
C HIS A 583 9.61 10.81 -1.86
N THR A 584 8.72 11.80 -1.93
CA THR A 584 7.37 11.60 -2.46
C THR A 584 7.32 11.46 -3.98
N ALA A 585 8.34 11.93 -4.69
CA ALA A 585 8.49 11.62 -6.11
C ALA A 585 8.78 10.12 -6.37
N LEU A 586 9.28 9.40 -5.35
CA LEU A 586 9.66 7.99 -5.38
C LEU A 586 8.76 7.13 -4.47
N THR A 587 7.48 7.51 -4.37
CA THR A 587 6.39 6.74 -3.78
C THR A 587 5.22 6.66 -4.78
N PRO A 588 4.18 5.83 -4.55
CA PRO A 588 3.06 5.71 -5.48
C PRO A 588 2.26 6.99 -5.67
N VAL A 589 2.21 7.85 -4.65
CA VAL A 589 1.46 9.11 -4.66
C VAL A 589 2.32 10.26 -4.16
N MET A 590 2.18 11.42 -4.83
CA MET A 590 2.88 12.66 -4.52
C MET A 590 1.87 13.80 -4.32
N GLN A 591 1.87 14.42 -3.14
CA GLN A 591 1.06 15.62 -2.89
C GLN A 591 1.85 16.70 -2.16
N ILE A 592 1.60 17.97 -2.47
CA ILE A 592 2.23 19.12 -1.80
C ILE A 592 1.16 19.96 -1.08
N GLY A 593 1.45 20.31 0.17
CA GLY A 593 0.62 21.17 1.01
C GLY A 593 1.02 21.04 2.49
N THR A 594 0.83 22.11 3.27
CA THR A 594 1.17 22.23 4.69
C THR A 594 0.11 23.05 5.43
N ASN A 595 0.13 23.08 6.77
CA ASN A 595 -0.80 23.92 7.54
C ASN A 595 -0.56 25.44 7.43
N SER A 596 0.59 25.85 6.86
CA SER A 596 0.89 27.24 6.51
C SER A 596 0.68 27.54 5.03
N ASN A 597 0.01 26.64 4.29
CA ASN A 597 -0.33 26.76 2.87
C ASN A 597 0.90 26.82 1.95
N ASP A 598 2.01 26.17 2.29
CA ASP A 598 3.24 26.28 1.50
C ASP A 598 3.16 25.54 0.16
N VAL A 599 3.62 26.20 -0.91
CA VAL A 599 3.71 25.62 -2.26
C VAL A 599 5.10 25.87 -2.86
N ALA A 600 5.49 25.07 -3.85
CA ALA A 600 6.87 25.05 -4.34
C ALA A 600 7.37 26.39 -4.92
N TRP A 601 6.46 27.23 -5.46
CA TRP A 601 6.82 28.53 -6.03
C TRP A 601 6.89 29.69 -5.02
N ASP A 602 6.64 29.42 -3.74
CA ASP A 602 6.90 30.38 -2.66
C ASP A 602 8.37 30.35 -2.20
N PHE A 603 9.12 29.33 -2.63
CA PHE A 603 10.54 29.12 -2.34
C PHE A 603 11.43 29.64 -3.47
N ASP A 604 12.75 29.50 -3.33
CA ASP A 604 13.70 30.00 -4.33
C ASP A 604 13.73 29.18 -5.64
N ASP A 605 14.41 29.73 -6.65
CA ASP A 605 14.52 29.15 -7.99
C ASP A 605 15.15 27.73 -7.99
N GLU A 606 16.00 27.42 -7.02
CA GLU A 606 16.67 26.11 -6.92
C GLU A 606 15.68 25.05 -6.42
N ILE A 607 14.91 25.36 -5.38
CA ILE A 607 13.83 24.51 -4.87
C ILE A 607 12.74 24.30 -5.91
N LEU A 608 12.30 25.37 -6.60
CA LEU A 608 11.31 25.27 -7.66
C LEU A 608 11.81 24.42 -8.85
N ALA A 609 13.09 24.53 -9.21
CA ALA A 609 13.68 23.69 -10.25
C ALA A 609 13.76 22.22 -9.84
N SER A 610 14.09 21.94 -8.57
CA SER A 610 14.06 20.59 -8.00
C SER A 610 12.65 20.00 -8.06
N TYR A 611 11.65 20.74 -7.58
CA TYR A 611 10.24 20.33 -7.61
C TYR A 611 9.76 20.03 -9.04
N ARG A 612 10.08 20.90 -10.01
CA ARG A 612 9.74 20.68 -11.42
C ARG A 612 10.35 19.38 -11.96
N ALA A 613 11.60 19.10 -11.65
CA ALA A 613 12.27 17.88 -12.12
C ALA A 613 11.69 16.62 -11.48
N LEU A 614 11.40 16.66 -10.18
CA LEU A 614 10.91 15.53 -9.40
C LEU A 614 9.43 15.22 -9.68
N THR A 615 8.57 16.22 -9.80
CA THR A 615 7.17 16.03 -10.26
C THR A 615 7.13 15.43 -11.66
N ARG A 616 8.03 15.84 -12.56
CA ARG A 616 8.13 15.24 -13.90
C ARG A 616 8.62 13.81 -13.83
N LEU A 617 9.60 13.48 -12.98
CA LEU A 617 10.06 12.11 -12.79
C LEU A 617 8.93 11.21 -12.28
N HIS A 618 8.23 11.64 -11.23
CA HIS A 618 7.07 10.92 -10.66
C HIS A 618 6.00 10.66 -11.73
N MET A 619 5.60 11.71 -12.46
CA MET A 619 4.64 11.61 -13.55
C MET A 619 5.09 10.60 -14.62
N ARG A 620 6.38 10.62 -14.97
CA ARG A 620 6.94 9.71 -15.97
C ARG A 620 6.96 8.27 -15.50
N LEU A 621 7.12 7.99 -14.21
CA LEU A 621 7.14 6.62 -13.67
C LEU A 621 5.76 5.96 -13.66
N PHE A 622 4.69 6.67 -14.06
CA PHE A 622 3.33 6.11 -14.14
C PHE A 622 3.24 4.71 -14.77
N PRO A 623 3.82 4.39 -15.95
CA PRO A 623 3.66 3.06 -16.56
C PRO A 623 4.29 1.95 -15.73
N TYR A 624 5.40 2.24 -15.06
CA TYR A 624 6.06 1.31 -14.14
C TYR A 624 5.19 1.08 -12.90
N LEU A 625 4.80 2.15 -12.20
CA LEU A 625 4.00 2.06 -10.97
C LEU A 625 2.59 1.49 -11.23
N TRP A 626 1.99 1.81 -12.36
CA TRP A 626 0.67 1.32 -12.72
C TRP A 626 0.69 -0.17 -13.06
N THR A 627 1.79 -0.68 -13.61
CA THR A 627 1.98 -2.14 -13.80
C THR A 627 1.99 -2.85 -12.46
N GLU A 628 2.75 -2.33 -11.47
CA GLU A 628 2.76 -2.89 -10.12
C GLU A 628 1.37 -2.86 -9.47
N ILE A 629 0.55 -1.82 -9.71
CA ILE A 629 -0.84 -1.76 -9.23
C ILE A 629 -1.73 -2.85 -9.84
N GLU A 630 -1.65 -3.09 -11.15
CA GLU A 630 -2.43 -4.16 -11.78
C GLU A 630 -2.02 -5.55 -11.27
N ASP A 631 -0.73 -5.72 -10.97
CA ASP A 631 -0.17 -7.00 -10.54
C ASP A 631 -0.52 -7.36 -9.09
N LEU A 632 -0.90 -6.40 -8.24
CA LEU A 632 -1.35 -6.63 -6.86
C LEU A 632 -2.44 -7.70 -6.74
N ALA A 633 -3.35 -7.78 -7.71
CA ALA A 633 -4.42 -8.78 -7.73
C ALA A 633 -3.89 -10.21 -7.95
N THR A 634 -2.69 -10.33 -8.52
CA THR A 634 -2.05 -11.58 -8.93
C THR A 634 -0.98 -12.01 -7.94
N ASP A 635 -0.02 -11.14 -7.61
CA ASP A 635 1.16 -11.47 -6.80
C ASP A 635 1.12 -10.89 -5.37
N GLY A 636 0.26 -9.92 -5.11
CA GLY A 636 0.12 -9.22 -3.84
C GLY A 636 1.34 -8.39 -3.40
N ARG A 637 2.37 -8.23 -4.23
CA ARG A 637 3.62 -7.56 -3.84
C ARG A 637 3.38 -6.06 -3.75
N ALA A 638 3.69 -5.49 -2.58
CA ALA A 638 3.58 -4.05 -2.38
C ALA A 638 4.50 -3.26 -3.32
N ILE A 639 4.15 -2.01 -3.64
CA ILE A 639 4.94 -1.17 -4.55
C ILE A 639 6.18 -0.62 -3.84
N VAL A 640 6.02 -0.15 -2.59
CA VAL A 640 7.12 0.21 -1.70
C VAL A 640 7.43 -0.99 -0.81
N ARG A 641 8.65 -1.52 -0.93
CA ARG A 641 9.05 -2.78 -0.30
C ARG A 641 10.26 -2.53 0.60
N PRO A 642 10.13 -2.63 1.94
CA PRO A 642 11.27 -2.48 2.85
C PRO A 642 12.43 -3.38 2.44
N LEU A 643 13.67 -2.85 2.41
CA LEU A 643 14.79 -3.58 1.82
C LEU A 643 15.04 -4.95 2.49
N GLY A 644 14.94 -5.01 3.82
CA GLY A 644 15.14 -6.27 4.56
C GLY A 644 14.03 -7.30 4.38
N LEU A 645 12.85 -6.91 3.87
CA LEU A 645 11.78 -7.82 3.46
C LEU A 645 11.97 -8.27 2.01
N ALA A 646 12.42 -7.36 1.13
CA ALA A 646 12.65 -7.64 -0.28
C ALA A 646 13.91 -8.51 -0.52
N TYR A 647 14.91 -8.37 0.34
CA TYR A 647 16.18 -9.11 0.26
C TYR A 647 16.57 -9.63 1.66
N PRO A 648 15.84 -10.62 2.19
CA PRO A 648 16.08 -11.15 3.54
C PRO A 648 17.48 -11.74 3.72
N GLU A 649 18.12 -12.19 2.64
CA GLU A 649 19.49 -12.71 2.62
C GLU A 649 20.57 -11.66 2.97
N LEU A 650 20.21 -10.37 3.03
CA LEU A 650 21.09 -9.31 3.52
C LEU A 650 21.36 -9.43 5.02
N GLY A 651 20.44 -10.01 5.79
CA GLY A 651 20.52 -10.12 7.25
C GLY A 651 20.52 -8.76 7.98
N VAL A 652 20.11 -7.69 7.30
CA VAL A 652 19.98 -6.34 7.87
C VAL A 652 18.66 -5.70 7.43
N HIS A 653 18.11 -4.86 8.29
CA HIS A 653 16.82 -4.20 8.09
C HIS A 653 16.98 -2.67 8.14
N PRO A 654 17.55 -2.04 7.10
CA PRO A 654 17.68 -0.59 7.06
C PRO A 654 16.30 0.07 7.12
N ARG A 655 16.16 1.05 8.01
CA ARG A 655 14.88 1.69 8.34
C ARG A 655 14.28 2.51 7.19
N TYR A 656 15.14 3.09 6.35
CA TYR A 656 14.77 4.11 5.36
C TYR A 656 15.13 3.72 3.92
N ASP A 657 15.49 2.46 3.68
CA ASP A 657 15.84 1.98 2.34
C ASP A 657 14.74 1.03 1.89
N TYR A 658 14.25 1.23 0.67
CA TYR A 658 13.19 0.42 0.11
C TYR A 658 13.38 0.24 -1.38
N MET A 659 12.85 -0.88 -1.88
CA MET A 659 12.65 -1.07 -3.30
C MET A 659 11.34 -0.39 -3.71
N LEU A 660 11.35 0.31 -4.83
CA LEU A 660 10.17 0.77 -5.54
C LEU A 660 9.93 -0.18 -6.72
N GLY A 661 8.95 -1.07 -6.60
CA GLY A 661 8.79 -2.24 -7.46
C GLY A 661 10.02 -3.17 -7.38
N ASP A 662 10.31 -3.91 -8.45
CA ASP A 662 11.47 -4.82 -8.51
C ASP A 662 12.80 -4.14 -8.89
N ALA A 663 12.75 -3.04 -9.65
CA ALA A 663 13.90 -2.52 -10.39
C ALA A 663 14.69 -1.40 -9.67
N LEU A 664 14.02 -0.64 -8.80
CA LEU A 664 14.56 0.62 -8.27
C LEU A 664 14.82 0.54 -6.77
N LEU A 665 16.06 0.76 -6.34
CA LEU A 665 16.43 0.94 -4.94
C LEU A 665 16.43 2.44 -4.60
N CYS A 666 15.57 2.82 -3.66
CA CYS A 666 15.40 4.17 -3.17
C CYS A 666 16.00 4.30 -1.77
N ALA A 667 16.82 5.33 -1.55
CA ALA A 667 17.35 5.63 -0.23
C ALA A 667 17.27 7.14 0.07
N PRO A 668 16.09 7.66 0.50
CA PRO A 668 15.88 9.06 0.85
C PRO A 668 16.92 9.62 1.85
N VAL A 669 17.30 10.89 1.70
CA VAL A 669 18.17 11.57 2.68
C VAL A 669 17.32 12.16 3.80
N VAL A 670 17.49 11.63 5.00
CA VAL A 670 16.70 11.99 6.19
C VAL A 670 17.53 12.70 7.27
N GLU A 671 18.77 13.07 6.95
CA GLU A 671 19.70 13.79 7.83
C GLU A 671 19.98 15.19 7.26
N ALA A 672 19.72 16.23 8.05
CA ALA A 672 19.93 17.61 7.62
C ALA A 672 21.42 17.91 7.34
N GLY A 673 21.69 18.61 6.24
CA GLY A 673 23.02 18.96 5.75
C GLY A 673 23.76 17.83 5.04
N ALA A 674 23.19 16.63 4.96
CA ALA A 674 23.84 15.50 4.29
C ALA A 674 23.79 15.67 2.77
N SER A 675 24.92 15.40 2.11
CA SER A 675 25.07 15.42 0.65
C SER A 675 25.55 14.09 0.07
N GLU A 676 25.67 13.07 0.91
CA GLU A 676 26.02 11.69 0.58
C GLU A 676 25.27 10.77 1.55
N ARG A 677 25.00 9.53 1.15
CA ARG A 677 24.33 8.54 1.98
C ARG A 677 25.06 7.20 1.92
N ALA A 678 25.26 6.60 3.09
CA ALA A 678 25.72 5.22 3.18
C ALA A 678 24.51 4.29 3.12
N LEU A 679 24.51 3.31 2.19
CA LEU A 679 23.40 2.40 1.97
C LEU A 679 23.85 0.96 1.78
N TYR A 680 22.96 0.02 2.10
CA TYR A 680 23.19 -1.40 1.87
C TYR A 680 22.74 -1.80 0.46
N LEU A 681 23.59 -2.54 -0.26
CA LEU A 681 23.28 -3.00 -1.61
C LEU A 681 22.89 -4.48 -1.62
N PRO A 682 21.74 -4.85 -2.21
CA PRO A 682 21.46 -6.24 -2.53
C PRO A 682 22.48 -6.84 -3.52
N PRO A 683 22.63 -8.17 -3.56
CA PRO A 683 23.50 -8.84 -4.52
C PRO A 683 23.20 -8.44 -5.97
N GLY A 684 24.24 -8.11 -6.72
CA GLY A 684 24.14 -7.70 -8.12
C GLY A 684 24.84 -6.38 -8.43
N ARG A 685 24.58 -5.87 -9.63
CA ARG A 685 25.09 -4.60 -10.14
C ARG A 685 23.98 -3.57 -10.11
N TRP A 686 24.28 -2.37 -9.64
CA TRP A 686 23.35 -1.27 -9.44
C TRP A 686 23.89 0.00 -10.11
N VAL A 687 23.04 0.76 -10.77
CA VAL A 687 23.41 1.92 -11.58
C VAL A 687 22.68 3.16 -11.07
N HIS A 688 23.42 4.20 -10.70
CA HIS A 688 22.84 5.45 -10.19
C HIS A 688 22.05 6.17 -11.28
N TRP A 689 20.77 6.43 -11.00
CA TRP A 689 19.79 6.92 -11.96
C TRP A 689 20.18 8.26 -12.61
N PHE A 690 20.81 9.14 -11.84
CA PHE A 690 21.13 10.51 -12.27
C PHE A 690 22.56 10.69 -12.81
N THR A 691 23.46 9.74 -12.56
CA THR A 691 24.90 9.87 -12.91
C THR A 691 25.42 8.71 -13.77
N GLY A 692 24.75 7.56 -13.74
CA GLY A 692 25.21 6.31 -14.35
C GLY A 692 26.39 5.67 -13.65
N GLU A 693 26.75 6.12 -12.44
CA GLU A 693 27.76 5.47 -11.61
C GLU A 693 27.34 4.03 -11.27
N VAL A 694 28.30 3.11 -11.32
CA VAL A 694 28.05 1.67 -11.16
C VAL A 694 28.57 1.19 -9.82
N PHE A 695 27.72 0.47 -9.09
CA PHE A 695 28.03 -0.19 -7.84
C PHE A 695 27.85 -1.70 -7.98
N GLU A 696 28.76 -2.49 -7.41
CA GLU A 696 28.72 -3.96 -7.51
C GLU A 696 28.73 -4.59 -6.11
N ASN A 697 27.80 -5.51 -5.86
CA ASN A 697 27.83 -6.41 -4.72
C ASN A 697 27.88 -7.88 -5.20
N PRO A 698 29.00 -8.60 -5.03
CA PRO A 698 29.19 -9.93 -5.61
C PRO A 698 28.51 -11.08 -4.84
N GLY A 699 27.85 -10.86 -3.70
CA GLY A 699 27.26 -11.97 -2.95
C GLY A 699 26.35 -11.58 -1.79
N PRO A 700 25.80 -12.59 -1.09
CA PRO A 700 24.94 -12.38 0.07
C PRO A 700 25.73 -11.76 1.22
N GLY A 701 25.04 -10.94 2.01
CA GLY A 701 25.64 -10.07 3.02
C GLY A 701 25.69 -8.61 2.56
N ALA A 702 25.52 -7.72 3.52
CA ALA A 702 25.30 -6.31 3.26
C ALA A 702 26.62 -5.58 2.92
N LEU A 703 26.78 -5.16 1.66
CA LEU A 703 27.84 -4.23 1.26
C LEU A 703 27.36 -2.79 1.48
N LEU A 704 28.15 -2.00 2.21
CA LEU A 704 27.91 -0.57 2.36
C LEU A 704 28.54 0.20 1.19
N ALA A 705 27.74 0.95 0.46
CA ALA A 705 28.19 1.91 -0.54
C ALA A 705 27.95 3.33 -0.04
N SER A 706 28.87 4.26 -0.36
CA SER A 706 28.65 5.69 -0.18
C SER A 706 28.21 6.27 -1.51
N VAL A 707 27.02 6.86 -1.55
CA VAL A 707 26.41 7.39 -2.76
C VAL A 707 26.20 8.89 -2.61
N ASP A 708 26.62 9.65 -3.62
CA ASP A 708 26.38 11.09 -3.69
C ASP A 708 24.87 11.37 -3.68
N ALA A 709 24.47 12.33 -2.86
CA ALA A 709 23.08 12.71 -2.65
C ALA A 709 22.91 14.23 -2.58
N PRO A 710 23.35 15.01 -3.59
CA PRO A 710 23.09 16.45 -3.61
C PRO A 710 21.57 16.71 -3.69
N LEU A 711 21.16 17.91 -3.28
CA LEU A 711 19.75 18.31 -3.27
C LEU A 711 19.14 18.20 -4.69
N GLY A 712 17.93 17.65 -4.78
CA GLY A 712 17.19 17.36 -6.01
C GLY A 712 17.65 16.09 -6.75
N ARG A 713 18.60 15.33 -6.19
CA ARG A 713 19.10 14.05 -6.76
C ARG A 713 19.28 13.04 -5.63
N PRO A 714 18.18 12.43 -5.15
CA PRO A 714 18.28 11.44 -4.09
C PRO A 714 19.01 10.19 -4.61
N PRO A 715 19.60 9.38 -3.70
CA PRO A 715 20.07 8.05 -4.04
C PRO A 715 18.93 7.21 -4.62
N LEU A 716 19.01 7.00 -5.93
CA LEU A 716 18.11 6.17 -6.71
C LEU A 716 18.95 5.30 -7.62
N LEU A 717 18.87 3.99 -7.45
CA LEU A 717 19.70 3.01 -8.14
C LEU A 717 18.81 2.06 -8.94
N LEU A 718 19.09 1.92 -10.23
CA LEU A 718 18.49 0.91 -11.11
C LEU A 718 19.30 -0.38 -11.04
N ARG A 719 18.66 -1.51 -10.76
CA ARG A 719 19.29 -2.82 -10.86
C ARG A 719 19.67 -3.11 -12.31
N ALA A 720 20.90 -3.58 -12.53
CA ALA A 720 21.41 -3.76 -13.88
C ALA A 720 20.67 -4.87 -14.64
N GLY A 721 20.22 -4.55 -15.85
CA GLY A 721 19.40 -5.43 -16.70
C GLY A 721 17.89 -5.20 -16.56
N ASP A 722 17.44 -4.63 -15.45
CA ASP A 722 16.02 -4.36 -15.22
C ASP A 722 15.51 -3.20 -16.09
N ILE A 723 14.20 -3.22 -16.31
CA ILE A 723 13.51 -2.42 -17.31
C ILE A 723 12.55 -1.47 -16.60
N VAL A 724 12.71 -0.16 -16.81
CA VAL A 724 11.80 0.85 -16.26
C VAL A 724 11.07 1.56 -17.40
N ALA A 725 9.77 1.32 -17.47
CA ALA A 725 8.86 1.94 -18.41
C ALA A 725 8.42 3.33 -17.93
N MET A 726 8.47 4.32 -18.82
CA MET A 726 8.18 5.71 -18.49
C MET A 726 7.36 6.41 -19.57
N LEU A 727 6.58 7.40 -19.17
CA LEU A 727 6.00 8.37 -20.12
C LEU A 727 7.09 9.28 -20.71
N ARG A 728 6.74 9.90 -21.83
CA ARG A 728 7.58 10.90 -22.49
C ARG A 728 7.89 12.08 -21.56
N PRO A 729 9.01 12.80 -21.77
CA PRO A 729 9.43 13.88 -20.88
C PRO A 729 8.52 15.11 -20.77
N THR A 730 7.60 15.31 -21.72
CA THR A 730 6.75 16.52 -21.82
C THR A 730 5.40 16.39 -21.12
N ILE A 731 5.09 15.23 -20.52
CA ILE A 731 3.75 14.95 -19.99
C ILE A 731 3.41 15.83 -18.76
N ASP A 732 2.31 16.57 -18.83
CA ASP A 732 1.90 17.54 -17.80
C ASP A 732 0.85 16.97 -16.84
N SER A 733 0.05 16.01 -17.30
CA SER A 733 -1.05 15.42 -16.54
C SER A 733 -1.36 13.99 -16.98
N LEU A 734 -1.92 13.20 -16.05
CA LEU A 734 -2.54 11.91 -16.34
C LEU A 734 -4.03 12.02 -16.66
N ALA A 735 -4.65 13.16 -16.35
CA ALA A 735 -6.08 13.37 -16.46
C ALA A 735 -6.50 13.91 -17.85
N PRO A 736 -7.69 13.56 -18.35
CA PRO A 736 -8.28 14.17 -19.55
C PRO A 736 -8.33 15.70 -19.48
N THR A 737 -8.16 16.35 -20.63
CA THR A 737 -8.19 17.82 -20.79
C THR A 737 -9.03 18.22 -22.00
N THR A 738 -9.62 19.42 -21.98
CA THR A 738 -10.31 20.01 -23.13
C THR A 738 -9.41 20.91 -23.99
N ALA A 739 -8.17 21.15 -23.57
CA ALA A 739 -7.16 21.94 -24.28
C ALA A 739 -5.87 21.13 -24.52
N PRO A 740 -5.93 19.99 -25.24
CA PRO A 740 -4.77 19.12 -25.40
C PRO A 740 -3.69 19.72 -26.30
N GLY A 741 -2.42 19.47 -25.95
CA GLY A 741 -1.26 19.83 -26.76
C GLY A 741 -0.08 20.32 -25.90
N THR A 742 1.01 20.69 -26.54
CA THR A 742 2.27 21.09 -25.87
C THR A 742 2.60 22.57 -26.06
N ALA A 743 1.72 23.35 -26.70
CA ALA A 743 1.93 24.78 -26.85
C ALA A 743 1.59 25.53 -25.55
N ALA A 744 2.01 26.78 -25.44
CA ALA A 744 1.67 27.61 -24.29
C ALA A 744 0.13 27.74 -24.15
N GLY A 745 -0.41 27.30 -23.01
CA GLY A 745 -1.85 27.26 -22.74
C GLY A 745 -2.56 25.97 -23.16
N GLU A 746 -1.82 24.99 -23.69
CA GLU A 746 -2.29 23.61 -23.91
C GLU A 746 -1.72 22.69 -22.81
N VAL A 747 -2.29 21.49 -22.67
CA VAL A 747 -1.90 20.50 -21.66
C VAL A 747 -1.51 19.18 -22.31
N ASP A 748 -0.30 18.71 -22.05
CA ASP A 748 0.16 17.40 -22.54
C ASP A 748 -0.34 16.31 -21.60
N SER A 749 -1.37 15.55 -22.01
CA SER A 749 -2.09 14.63 -21.13
C SER A 749 -1.97 13.18 -21.60
N TYR A 750 -1.64 12.26 -20.68
CA TYR A 750 -1.59 10.82 -20.95
C TYR A 750 -2.97 10.28 -21.34
N ALA A 751 -4.03 10.65 -20.64
CA ALA A 751 -5.38 10.16 -20.95
C ALA A 751 -5.88 10.64 -22.33
N THR A 752 -5.38 11.77 -22.83
CA THR A 752 -5.71 12.25 -24.18
C THR A 752 -4.78 11.66 -25.24
N ASP A 753 -3.47 11.65 -24.97
CA ASP A 753 -2.44 11.10 -25.84
C ASP A 753 -1.30 10.47 -25.01
N PRO A 754 -1.26 9.14 -24.87
CA PRO A 754 -0.17 8.43 -24.18
C PRO A 754 1.20 8.65 -24.83
N GLY A 755 1.25 9.00 -26.12
CA GLY A 755 2.47 9.20 -26.89
C GLY A 755 3.34 7.94 -26.99
N PRO A 756 4.63 8.08 -27.33
CA PRO A 756 5.57 6.97 -27.33
C PRO A 756 5.96 6.56 -25.92
N LEU A 757 6.18 5.26 -25.72
CA LEU A 757 6.74 4.74 -24.47
C LEU A 757 8.23 5.08 -24.40
N THR A 758 8.72 5.50 -23.23
CA THR A 758 10.17 5.53 -22.95
C THR A 758 10.54 4.30 -22.13
N ILE A 759 11.59 3.59 -22.51
CA ILE A 759 12.14 2.48 -21.75
C ILE A 759 13.55 2.85 -21.31
N ARG A 760 13.84 2.76 -20.02
CA ARG A 760 15.21 2.84 -19.52
C ARG A 760 15.67 1.48 -19.04
N THR A 761 16.88 1.09 -19.44
CA THR A 761 17.53 -0.16 -19.05
C THR A 761 19.05 0.02 -18.98
N THR A 762 19.75 -1.01 -18.52
CA THR A 762 21.21 -1.12 -18.62
C THR A 762 21.60 -2.47 -19.20
N PRO A 763 22.83 -2.62 -19.72
CA PRO A 763 23.39 -3.95 -19.94
C PRO A 763 23.51 -4.70 -18.61
N GLY A 764 23.19 -5.99 -18.58
CA GLY A 764 23.07 -6.77 -17.35
C GLY A 764 22.48 -8.16 -17.59
N ALA A 765 22.00 -8.80 -16.51
CA ALA A 765 21.34 -10.10 -16.63
C ALA A 765 20.08 -9.99 -17.51
N SER A 766 19.72 -11.08 -18.19
CA SER A 766 18.51 -11.07 -19.03
C SER A 766 17.26 -10.86 -18.18
N ARG A 767 16.33 -10.06 -18.69
CA ARG A 767 15.09 -9.69 -18.00
C ARG A 767 13.94 -9.61 -18.98
N GLU A 768 12.75 -9.86 -18.46
CA GLU A 768 11.50 -9.62 -19.14
C GLU A 768 10.61 -8.75 -18.24
N ALA A 769 9.94 -7.78 -18.84
CA ALA A 769 8.91 -6.98 -18.19
C ALA A 769 7.65 -7.00 -19.06
N ALA A 770 6.52 -7.32 -18.45
CA ALA A 770 5.20 -7.18 -19.04
C ALA A 770 4.52 -5.98 -18.39
N LEU A 771 4.07 -5.01 -19.19
CA LEU A 771 3.41 -3.81 -18.69
C LEU A 771 1.89 -4.01 -18.64
N PHE A 772 1.21 -3.15 -17.87
CA PHE A 772 -0.25 -3.15 -17.71
C PHE A 772 -1.05 -3.13 -19.04
N ASP A 773 -0.47 -2.60 -20.11
CA ASP A 773 -1.13 -2.51 -21.42
C ASP A 773 -0.85 -3.72 -22.34
N GLY A 774 -0.13 -4.72 -21.85
CA GLY A 774 0.31 -5.90 -22.59
C GLY A 774 1.59 -5.70 -23.40
N THR A 775 2.28 -4.55 -23.29
CA THR A 775 3.62 -4.39 -23.85
C THR A 775 4.58 -5.36 -23.15
N THR A 776 5.35 -6.13 -23.91
CA THR A 776 6.45 -6.94 -23.36
C THR A 776 7.79 -6.44 -23.85
N VAL A 777 8.76 -6.42 -22.95
CA VAL A 777 10.13 -6.01 -23.23
C VAL A 777 11.06 -7.07 -22.66
N HIS A 778 11.95 -7.59 -23.49
CA HIS A 778 12.97 -8.55 -23.09
C HIS A 778 14.36 -7.98 -23.41
N THR A 779 15.27 -8.01 -22.44
CA THR A 779 16.66 -7.59 -22.60
C THR A 779 17.59 -8.78 -22.40
N SER A 780 18.70 -8.81 -23.14
CA SER A 780 19.76 -9.81 -22.92
C SER A 780 21.13 -9.27 -23.30
N ASP A 781 22.14 -9.57 -22.49
CA ASP A 781 23.53 -9.16 -22.69
C ASP A 781 24.42 -10.38 -23.01
N ALA A 782 25.01 -10.41 -24.20
CA ALA A 782 25.93 -11.47 -24.66
C ALA A 782 27.41 -11.02 -24.71
N GLY A 783 27.77 -9.91 -24.06
CA GLY A 783 29.10 -9.29 -24.06
C GLY A 783 29.44 -8.56 -25.36
N ALA A 784 29.38 -9.22 -26.52
CA ALA A 784 29.63 -8.60 -27.82
C ALA A 784 28.43 -7.80 -28.35
N SER A 785 27.22 -8.18 -27.95
CA SER A 785 25.97 -7.49 -28.26
C SER A 785 25.10 -7.32 -27.02
N PHE A 786 24.26 -6.30 -27.03
CA PHE A 786 23.12 -6.15 -26.12
C PHE A 786 21.84 -6.13 -26.96
N GLU A 787 20.87 -6.96 -26.60
CA GLU A 787 19.66 -7.16 -27.39
C GLU A 787 18.44 -6.70 -26.61
N VAL A 788 17.49 -6.09 -27.32
CA VAL A 788 16.20 -5.65 -26.78
C VAL A 788 15.10 -6.09 -27.74
N ALA A 789 14.25 -7.01 -27.29
CA ALA A 789 13.04 -7.41 -27.99
C ALA A 789 11.83 -6.73 -27.36
N LEU A 790 10.92 -6.20 -28.18
CA LEU A 790 9.75 -5.47 -27.74
C LEU A 790 8.53 -5.90 -28.55
N SER A 791 7.46 -6.29 -27.85
CA SER A 791 6.13 -6.47 -28.44
C SER A 791 5.21 -5.38 -27.88
N PRO A 792 4.64 -4.50 -28.72
CA PRO A 792 3.83 -3.39 -28.24
C PRO A 792 2.46 -3.86 -27.72
N GLY A 793 1.99 -3.23 -26.65
CA GLY A 793 0.67 -3.40 -26.07
C GLY A 793 -0.39 -2.50 -26.70
N ALA A 794 -1.49 -2.31 -25.96
CA ALA A 794 -2.68 -1.60 -26.42
C ALA A 794 -2.62 -0.07 -26.27
N VAL A 795 -1.76 0.47 -25.40
CA VAL A 795 -1.75 1.91 -25.05
C VAL A 795 -0.68 2.65 -25.84
N PHE A 796 0.57 2.18 -25.83
CA PHE A 796 1.70 2.89 -26.42
C PHE A 796 1.92 2.56 -27.90
N VAL A 797 0.98 2.98 -28.74
CA VAL A 797 0.94 2.60 -30.17
C VAL A 797 1.72 3.55 -31.11
N GLN A 798 2.37 4.59 -30.58
CA GLN A 798 3.08 5.59 -31.39
C GLN A 798 4.58 5.34 -31.56
N GLY A 799 5.11 4.27 -30.99
CA GLY A 799 6.53 3.92 -31.03
C GLY A 799 7.18 3.98 -29.65
N VAL A 800 8.50 3.87 -29.64
CA VAL A 800 9.28 3.75 -28.40
C VAL A 800 10.58 4.54 -28.49
N GLU A 801 11.00 5.09 -27.35
CA GLU A 801 12.36 5.58 -27.14
C GLU A 801 13.04 4.72 -26.08
N ILE A 802 14.18 4.12 -26.43
CA ILE A 802 14.95 3.26 -25.53
C ILE A 802 16.20 4.02 -25.08
N GLU A 803 16.38 4.13 -23.77
CA GLU A 803 17.54 4.70 -23.09
C GLU A 803 18.35 3.56 -22.46
N VAL A 804 19.52 3.26 -23.00
CA VAL A 804 20.49 2.34 -22.38
C VAL A 804 21.56 3.17 -21.70
N ILE A 805 21.67 3.08 -20.38
CA ILE A 805 22.63 3.87 -19.57
C ILE A 805 23.80 3.02 -19.07
N ALA A 806 24.82 3.67 -18.53
CA ALA A 806 26.06 3.04 -18.05
C ALA A 806 26.72 2.14 -19.10
N MET A 807 26.73 2.61 -20.35
CA MET A 807 27.46 2.01 -21.47
C MET A 807 28.87 2.61 -21.54
N ASP A 808 29.87 1.81 -21.18
CA ASP A 808 31.28 2.23 -21.11
C ASP A 808 31.88 2.62 -22.47
N GLN A 809 31.29 2.16 -23.57
CA GLN A 809 31.73 2.44 -24.93
C GLN A 809 30.54 2.73 -25.86
N ALA A 810 30.80 3.58 -26.86
CA ALA A 810 29.83 3.84 -27.92
C ALA A 810 29.58 2.56 -28.72
N PRO A 811 28.32 2.24 -29.07
CA PRO A 811 28.05 1.09 -29.91
C PRO A 811 28.69 1.26 -31.30
N THR A 812 29.19 0.15 -31.84
CA THR A 812 29.76 0.10 -33.19
C THR A 812 28.68 0.03 -34.27
N GLY A 813 27.49 -0.45 -33.91
CA GLY A 813 26.32 -0.54 -34.75
C GLY A 813 25.04 -0.75 -33.93
N VAL A 814 23.91 -0.31 -34.48
CA VAL A 814 22.57 -0.59 -33.94
C VAL A 814 21.72 -1.10 -35.09
N HIS A 815 21.13 -2.28 -34.92
CA HIS A 815 20.40 -3.00 -35.96
C HIS A 815 19.04 -3.44 -35.42
N ASP A 816 18.05 -3.51 -36.30
CA ASP A 816 16.80 -4.22 -36.05
C ASP A 816 16.52 -5.24 -37.16
N GLN A 817 15.33 -5.85 -37.16
CA GLN A 817 14.90 -6.79 -38.20
C GLN A 817 14.87 -6.17 -39.61
N ASP A 818 14.81 -4.84 -39.73
CA ASP A 818 14.77 -4.10 -41.01
C ASP A 818 16.17 -3.65 -41.47
N GLY A 819 17.19 -3.81 -40.62
CA GLY A 819 18.60 -3.55 -40.92
C GLY A 819 19.24 -2.51 -40.00
N ALA A 820 20.27 -1.82 -40.51
CA ALA A 820 21.01 -0.84 -39.72
C ALA A 820 20.19 0.43 -39.44
N ILE A 821 20.17 0.88 -38.18
CA ILE A 821 19.56 2.15 -37.77
C ILE A 821 20.63 3.25 -37.85
N ALA A 822 20.26 4.40 -38.43
CA ALA A 822 21.19 5.51 -38.62
C ALA A 822 21.52 6.22 -37.31
N GLN A 823 22.81 6.48 -37.09
CA GLN A 823 23.26 7.40 -36.05
C GLN A 823 22.90 8.84 -36.43
N VAL A 824 22.35 9.61 -35.49
CA VAL A 824 22.06 11.03 -35.66
C VAL A 824 23.07 11.89 -34.90
N ALA A 825 23.15 13.18 -35.27
CA ALA A 825 24.20 14.07 -34.77
C ALA A 825 23.99 14.56 -33.33
N ASP A 826 22.73 14.76 -32.93
CA ASP A 826 22.36 15.34 -31.64
C ASP A 826 20.91 15.00 -31.26
N ALA A 827 20.51 15.39 -30.05
CA ALA A 827 19.17 15.12 -29.52
C ALA A 827 18.04 15.78 -30.31
N SER A 828 18.29 16.94 -30.94
CA SER A 828 17.28 17.62 -31.78
C SER A 828 17.05 16.84 -33.07
N ALA A 829 18.12 16.33 -33.68
CA ALA A 829 18.03 15.44 -34.82
C ALA A 829 17.32 14.12 -34.47
N LEU A 830 17.56 13.56 -33.27
CA LEU A 830 16.84 12.37 -32.80
C LEU A 830 15.34 12.64 -32.61
N ALA A 831 14.99 13.74 -31.95
CA ALA A 831 13.60 14.13 -31.73
C ALA A 831 12.83 14.32 -33.05
N ALA A 832 13.48 14.89 -34.07
CA ALA A 832 12.89 15.11 -35.40
C ALA A 832 12.88 13.86 -36.30
N ALA A 833 13.69 12.84 -36.00
CA ALA A 833 13.73 11.60 -36.76
C ALA A 833 12.52 10.72 -36.48
N GLU A 834 12.10 9.93 -37.46
CA GLU A 834 11.13 8.84 -37.28
C GLU A 834 11.81 7.65 -36.58
N ARG A 835 13.04 7.33 -37.02
CA ARG A 835 13.94 6.35 -36.39
C ARG A 835 15.39 6.81 -36.41
N GLY A 836 16.17 6.48 -35.39
CA GLY A 836 17.58 6.83 -35.29
C GLY A 836 18.15 6.53 -33.91
N TRP A 837 19.47 6.63 -33.76
CA TRP A 837 20.12 6.52 -32.45
C TRP A 837 21.19 7.58 -32.21
N LEU A 838 21.41 7.92 -30.94
CA LEU A 838 22.41 8.87 -30.46
C LEU A 838 23.15 8.26 -29.28
N PHE A 839 24.48 8.40 -29.24
CA PHE A 839 25.28 8.06 -28.07
C PHE A 839 25.91 9.32 -27.48
N VAL A 840 25.79 9.48 -26.16
CA VAL A 840 26.33 10.60 -25.39
C VAL A 840 27.25 10.05 -24.30
N ALA A 841 28.56 10.17 -24.50
CA ALA A 841 29.57 9.53 -23.66
C ALA A 841 29.63 10.11 -22.22
N ASP A 842 29.41 11.42 -22.07
CA ASP A 842 29.61 12.12 -20.80
C ASP A 842 28.31 12.23 -19.96
N GLU A 843 27.21 11.62 -20.41
CA GLU A 843 25.92 11.59 -19.71
C GLU A 843 25.61 10.18 -19.20
N LEU A 844 25.14 10.05 -17.95
CA LEU A 844 24.69 8.79 -17.35
C LEU A 844 25.66 7.61 -17.53
N GLY A 845 26.96 7.85 -17.36
CA GLY A 845 27.99 6.82 -17.52
C GLY A 845 28.12 6.28 -18.95
N GLY A 846 27.66 7.05 -19.94
CA GLY A 846 27.49 6.67 -21.33
C GLY A 846 26.04 6.29 -21.63
N GLN A 847 25.31 7.18 -22.31
CA GLN A 847 23.91 7.00 -22.66
C GLN A 847 23.73 6.73 -24.16
N LEU A 848 23.09 5.63 -24.50
CA LEU A 848 22.56 5.36 -25.83
C LEU A 848 21.05 5.63 -25.83
N ARG A 849 20.59 6.47 -26.76
CA ARG A 849 19.17 6.72 -27.02
C ARG A 849 18.81 6.20 -28.39
N ILE A 850 17.75 5.40 -28.49
CA ILE A 850 17.26 4.81 -29.74
C ILE A 850 15.78 5.17 -29.88
N LYS A 851 15.42 5.86 -30.96
CA LYS A 851 14.03 6.16 -31.29
C LYS A 851 13.56 5.25 -32.41
N LEU A 852 12.39 4.64 -32.24
CA LEU A 852 11.80 3.69 -33.18
C LEU A 852 10.33 3.98 -33.39
N GLU A 853 9.87 3.74 -34.62
CA GLU A 853 8.47 3.74 -34.96
C GLU A 853 7.73 2.52 -34.39
N ALA A 854 6.41 2.62 -34.30
CA ALA A 854 5.54 1.60 -33.73
C ALA A 854 5.71 0.21 -34.36
N GLY A 855 5.40 -0.83 -33.58
CA GLY A 855 5.46 -2.23 -34.02
C GLY A 855 6.39 -3.08 -33.15
N GLU A 856 6.40 -4.37 -33.43
CA GLU A 856 7.33 -5.32 -32.83
C GLU A 856 8.78 -4.98 -33.25
N ARG A 857 9.72 -5.00 -32.30
CA ARG A 857 11.12 -4.63 -32.52
C ARG A 857 12.04 -5.67 -31.92
N SER A 858 13.09 -6.03 -32.65
CA SER A 858 14.19 -6.86 -32.14
C SER A 858 15.50 -6.15 -32.43
N LEU A 859 16.05 -5.47 -31.44
CA LEU A 859 17.26 -4.68 -31.56
C LEU A 859 18.50 -5.47 -31.19
N VAL A 860 19.57 -5.24 -31.95
CA VAL A 860 20.92 -5.70 -31.65
C VAL A 860 21.83 -4.48 -31.61
N ILE A 861 22.42 -4.24 -30.44
CA ILE A 861 23.37 -3.15 -30.18
C ILE A 861 24.77 -3.78 -30.10
N GLU A 862 25.60 -3.53 -31.11
CA GLU A 862 26.96 -4.07 -31.21
C GLU A 862 27.94 -3.21 -30.40
N ARG A 863 28.80 -3.82 -29.57
CA ARG A 863 29.78 -3.13 -28.71
C ARG A 863 31.22 -3.29 -29.21
#